data_AF-A0A4Y2KAY4-F1
#
_entry.id   AF-A0A4Y2KAY4-F1
#
_cell.length_a   1.000
_cell.length_b   1.000
_cell.length_c   1.000
_cell.angle_alpha   90.00
_cell.angle_beta   90.00
_cell.angle_gamma   90.00
#
_symmetry.space_group_name_H-M   'P 1'
#
loop_
_entity.id
_entity.type
_entity.pdbx_description
1 polymer ?
#
loop_
_entity_poly.entity_id
_entity_poly.type
_entity_poly.pdbx_seq_one_letter_code
_entity_poly.pdbx_strand_id
1 'polypeptide(L)'
;MLGKKKFTPLKNTENSSQKQSGHSRSPGNENHKMSRKRVHSVAAKNNIGLKKPRFGVNVTSNKDSEFPSDLQDGSRHGLSNEEIKFAKSVVGRGGTPAFNKFVDFLVEGEGRKYLEVLERKEIKLANMSSILGRAGTNAVKAFQDLYDLWFDKEGNKTQYLETLEEAGIKLANMSSILNRAGANAAKAFKDLYDLWFDEETRYLKTLEENGMKLANMSSILSGARSNAAEAFKDLYDLWFDKETQYLKTLEENGIKLANMSSILSGAGANAAKAFKDLYDVWFDEETQYLKTLEENGIKLSNMSSILSGAGTNAAKAFKDLYNLWFDKETQYSKTLEENGIKLANMSSILHGAGANAAKAFKNLYDLWFDKEGNKTQYLETLEEAGINLANVSNILHGAGAKTAKAFNDLYDLWFDKEAQYLKTLEQNGVKLANMSSILHGAGANATEAFKDLYGFWIDKEGNKTQYLKTLDEKGIKLANMSSILGGAGANAAKAFKDLYDLWFDKEMHYLKTLEENGINLSNVSSILGGAGANAKTAFEDLYNLWFDKQGNKTQYLETLKGEGIDLANMSSILHRVGTNAAKAFKDLCDLWFDTEAKYLKTLEENRIKLADISGILNGVGANAAKAFKDLYDLWFDEETQYLKTLEEAGITLANISSILHGAGANAASAFKELYNTFFDEKRNIKRYLKHFIKKKDGKKSFTLHNLSGILSGAGANAKDAFEKLHNACFNDKGKRTELLDDFYKAGFRPSNLSCMLSGAGARASSLLKRFYCVCFNEKREKTKFLDDFYDAGFRPCDLCNILSGAASSLEEFHNFCFIGETKKYLNHFLKESFTVSNLCNILHGAETNICFAFKGFHDVCFDETGNNTQLLSDFYDAGFSPCDLSNILSMTGNNSTFILRSFHECCFNRQDYLNHFFAEKEVFTPKGLSKILRGVGINIYIIFEKLHDACFDKVGNRTNDLNNLIENNPQKQNEIFNMLREKVRKSSSAFLKDTSLQKQDISILEESNMKNIDDPSTSLNNKEMELKSNTKLTLDSLQQSNSSSIKRKTEEIDNLEKRANFKRRKNERAQVHSNKKQLEIEKSAIRQVSSQNDQRLPTVKLCDLNVKVKGKNQKKGSVNYLTAPNETEHNPRRVKYKQNLEEQDNTAQQYNSSKRKKSKHKSEFRMFC
;
A
#
# COMPACT_ATOMS: atom_id res chain seq x y z
N MET A 1 -5.53 -52.89 43.14
CA MET A 1 -6.24 -52.51 44.38
C MET A 1 -6.79 -51.10 44.21
N LEU A 2 -8.06 -50.94 44.59
CA LEU A 2 -8.96 -49.83 44.27
C LEU A 2 -8.69 -48.56 45.10
N GLY A 3 -8.95 -47.41 44.49
CA GLY A 3 -9.01 -46.12 45.18
C GLY A 3 -9.74 -45.05 44.36
N LYS A 4 -11.04 -45.25 44.11
CA LYS A 4 -11.94 -44.23 43.53
C LYS A 4 -12.11 -43.06 44.52
N LYS A 5 -11.95 -41.81 44.08
CA LYS A 5 -12.67 -40.67 44.68
C LYS A 5 -13.21 -39.74 43.59
N LYS A 6 -14.49 -39.40 43.79
CA LYS A 6 -15.42 -38.67 42.94
C LYS A 6 -14.96 -37.23 42.68
N PHE A 7 -15.12 -36.76 41.44
CA PHE A 7 -15.12 -35.34 41.09
C PHE A 7 -16.57 -34.87 40.90
N THR A 8 -16.95 -33.81 41.61
CA THR A 8 -18.11 -32.96 41.35
C THR A 8 -17.67 -31.75 40.51
N PRO A 9 -18.43 -31.33 39.49
CA PRO A 9 -18.05 -30.20 38.64
C PRO A 9 -18.47 -28.87 39.30
N LEU A 10 -17.50 -27.97 39.49
CA LEU A 10 -17.72 -26.58 39.86
C LEU A 10 -17.62 -25.72 38.60
N LYS A 11 -18.60 -24.82 38.48
CA LYS A 11 -18.89 -23.91 37.37
C LYS A 11 -17.63 -23.16 36.90
N ASN A 12 -17.30 -23.32 35.62
CA ASN A 12 -16.39 -22.42 34.91
C ASN A 12 -17.21 -21.25 34.36
N THR A 13 -16.88 -20.04 34.81
CA THR A 13 -17.17 -18.79 34.10
C THR A 13 -16.25 -18.71 32.89
N GLU A 14 -16.87 -18.66 31.71
CA GLU A 14 -16.22 -18.69 30.40
C GLU A 14 -15.46 -17.39 30.11
N ASN A 15 -14.14 -17.52 29.98
CA ASN A 15 -13.28 -16.55 29.30
C ASN A 15 -13.41 -16.77 27.78
N SER A 16 -14.13 -15.88 27.09
CA SER A 16 -14.18 -15.88 25.62
C SER A 16 -12.95 -15.16 25.04
N SER A 17 -12.20 -15.84 24.18
CA SER A 17 -11.09 -15.26 23.42
C SER A 17 -11.13 -15.79 21.99
N GLN A 18 -10.54 -14.98 21.09
CA GLN A 18 -10.24 -15.25 19.68
C GLN A 18 -11.34 -14.90 18.65
N LYS A 19 -11.20 -13.70 18.06
CA LYS A 19 -11.68 -13.38 16.71
C LYS A 19 -10.47 -13.01 15.85
N GLN A 20 -10.10 -13.88 14.89
CA GLN A 20 -9.10 -13.58 13.86
C GLN A 20 -9.78 -12.85 12.69
N SER A 21 -9.40 -11.59 12.42
CA SER A 21 -9.94 -10.81 11.30
C SER A 21 -9.08 -10.95 10.04
N GLY A 22 -9.47 -11.85 9.14
CA GLY A 22 -9.02 -11.83 7.74
C GLY A 22 -9.72 -10.70 6.96
N HIS A 23 -8.93 -9.81 6.37
CA HIS A 23 -9.39 -8.74 5.48
C HIS A 23 -9.92 -9.31 4.16
N SER A 24 -11.23 -9.21 3.97
CA SER A 24 -11.91 -9.27 2.67
C SER A 24 -12.15 -7.83 2.22
N ARG A 25 -11.53 -7.40 1.10
CA ARG A 25 -11.96 -6.18 0.40
C ARG A 25 -13.42 -6.37 0.00
N SER A 26 -14.29 -5.41 0.36
CA SER A 26 -15.67 -5.37 -0.11
C SER A 26 -15.69 -5.39 -1.64
N PRO A 27 -16.58 -6.17 -2.29
CA PRO A 27 -16.73 -6.10 -3.73
C PRO A 27 -17.31 -4.73 -4.08
N GLY A 28 -16.55 -3.93 -4.83
CA GLY A 28 -17.09 -2.79 -5.54
C GLY A 28 -18.20 -3.26 -6.49
N ASN A 29 -19.22 -2.43 -6.69
CA ASN A 29 -20.28 -2.66 -7.65
C ASN A 29 -19.70 -2.73 -9.08
N GLU A 30 -19.16 -3.88 -9.47
CA GLU A 30 -18.85 -4.21 -10.85
C GLU A 30 -20.09 -4.80 -11.49
N ASN A 31 -20.61 -4.12 -12.51
CA ASN A 31 -21.62 -4.67 -13.41
C ASN A 31 -21.02 -5.86 -14.19
N HIS A 32 -21.00 -7.04 -13.57
CA HIS A 32 -20.59 -8.29 -14.22
C HIS A 32 -21.61 -8.70 -15.28
N LYS A 33 -21.31 -8.36 -16.54
CA LYS A 33 -21.94 -8.94 -17.72
C LYS A 33 -21.35 -10.35 -17.93
N MET A 34 -21.82 -11.34 -17.16
CA MET A 34 -21.43 -12.74 -17.34
C MET A 34 -21.98 -13.31 -18.66
N SER A 35 -21.11 -13.48 -19.65
CA SER A 35 -21.36 -14.33 -20.82
C SER A 35 -21.16 -15.81 -20.47
N ARG A 36 -22.15 -16.42 -19.80
CA ARG A 36 -22.19 -17.89 -19.59
C ARG A 36 -22.66 -18.59 -20.87
N LYS A 37 -21.75 -19.33 -21.53
CA LYS A 37 -22.11 -20.33 -22.55
C LYS A 37 -22.78 -21.53 -21.88
N ARG A 38 -23.88 -22.00 -22.46
CA ARG A 38 -24.67 -23.15 -22.01
C ARG A 38 -23.87 -24.44 -22.18
N VAL A 39 -23.82 -25.27 -21.15
CA VAL A 39 -23.48 -26.69 -21.25
C VAL A 39 -24.72 -27.45 -20.81
N HIS A 40 -25.34 -28.20 -21.74
CA HIS A 40 -26.39 -29.16 -21.43
C HIS A 40 -25.72 -30.49 -21.10
N SER A 41 -25.98 -31.04 -19.92
CA SER A 41 -25.62 -32.41 -19.54
C SER A 41 -26.70 -33.38 -20.06
N VAL A 42 -26.30 -34.32 -20.90
CA VAL A 42 -27.12 -35.47 -21.31
C VAL A 42 -26.63 -36.70 -20.54
N ALA A 43 -27.54 -37.36 -19.84
CA ALA A 43 -27.31 -38.66 -19.23
C ALA A 43 -27.52 -39.77 -20.26
N ALA A 44 -26.60 -40.74 -20.28
CA ALA A 44 -26.63 -41.90 -21.16
C ALA A 44 -27.65 -42.95 -20.68
N LYS A 45 -28.49 -43.46 -21.60
CA LYS A 45 -29.02 -44.84 -21.58
C LYS A 45 -29.18 -45.35 -23.01
N ASN A 46 -28.70 -46.57 -23.24
CA ASN A 46 -28.76 -47.33 -24.48
C ASN A 46 -30.22 -47.69 -24.85
N ASN A 47 -30.58 -47.56 -26.13
CA ASN A 47 -31.30 -48.62 -26.86
C ASN A 47 -31.38 -48.35 -28.38
N ILE A 48 -31.29 -49.45 -29.12
CA ILE A 48 -31.27 -49.61 -30.57
C ILE A 48 -32.67 -49.38 -31.16
N GLY A 49 -32.79 -48.68 -32.30
CA GLY A 49 -34.02 -48.76 -33.11
C GLY A 49 -34.28 -47.62 -34.10
N LEU A 50 -34.01 -47.90 -35.38
CA LEU A 50 -34.66 -47.41 -36.61
C LEU A 50 -34.59 -45.90 -37.00
N LYS A 51 -33.81 -45.68 -38.06
CA LYS A 51 -33.68 -44.46 -38.86
C LYS A 51 -34.98 -44.14 -39.62
N LYS A 52 -35.37 -42.86 -39.66
CA LYS A 52 -36.20 -42.25 -40.73
C LYS A 52 -35.62 -40.87 -41.09
N PRO A 53 -35.57 -40.48 -42.38
CA PRO A 53 -34.76 -39.36 -42.85
C PRO A 53 -35.49 -38.03 -42.66
N ARG A 54 -34.79 -36.99 -42.20
CA ARG A 54 -35.27 -35.60 -42.21
C ARG A 54 -34.65 -34.85 -43.38
N PHE A 55 -35.54 -34.29 -44.21
CA PHE A 55 -35.25 -33.33 -45.26
C PHE A 55 -34.43 -32.15 -44.73
N GLY A 56 -33.39 -31.78 -45.47
CA GLY A 56 -32.60 -30.58 -45.24
C GLY A 56 -33.33 -29.34 -45.79
N VAL A 57 -33.51 -28.33 -44.94
CA VAL A 57 -33.81 -26.96 -45.36
C VAL A 57 -32.78 -26.07 -44.70
N ASN A 58 -31.89 -25.52 -45.52
CA ASN A 58 -30.96 -24.44 -45.16
C ASN A 58 -31.77 -23.16 -44.97
N VAL A 59 -31.73 -22.56 -43.78
CA VAL A 59 -32.15 -21.17 -43.56
C VAL A 59 -30.98 -20.39 -43.00
N THR A 60 -30.37 -19.59 -43.86
CA THR A 60 -29.45 -18.51 -43.52
C THR A 60 -30.24 -17.38 -42.86
N SER A 61 -29.94 -17.05 -41.60
CA SER A 61 -30.51 -15.86 -40.94
C SER A 61 -29.55 -14.69 -41.07
N ASN A 62 -29.75 -13.89 -42.11
CA ASN A 62 -29.30 -12.50 -42.15
C ASN A 62 -30.08 -11.73 -41.07
N LYS A 63 -29.36 -11.13 -40.11
CA LYS A 63 -29.89 -10.12 -39.21
C LYS A 63 -29.40 -8.78 -39.69
N ASP A 64 -30.22 -8.11 -40.48
CA ASP A 64 -30.26 -6.65 -40.60
C ASP A 64 -31.71 -6.31 -40.99
N SER A 65 -32.55 -6.12 -39.99
CA SER A 65 -33.80 -5.39 -40.13
C SER A 65 -33.84 -4.37 -38.99
N GLU A 66 -33.45 -3.13 -39.31
CA GLU A 66 -33.85 -1.96 -38.55
C GLU A 66 -35.40 -1.94 -38.55
N PHE A 67 -36.00 -2.24 -37.40
CA PHE A 67 -37.39 -1.89 -37.14
C PHE A 67 -37.42 -0.46 -36.59
N PRO A 68 -38.27 0.43 -37.12
CA PRO A 68 -38.48 1.74 -36.51
C PRO A 68 -39.11 1.56 -35.13
N SER A 69 -38.52 2.21 -34.13
CA SER A 69 -38.96 2.22 -32.73
C SER A 69 -40.15 3.14 -32.44
N ASP A 70 -40.91 3.53 -33.47
CA ASP A 70 -42.04 4.45 -33.34
C ASP A 70 -43.36 3.70 -33.43
N LEU A 71 -43.61 2.88 -32.42
CA LEU A 71 -44.94 2.49 -31.95
C LEU A 71 -44.85 2.42 -30.41
N GLN A 72 -44.71 3.60 -29.80
CA GLN A 72 -45.14 3.79 -28.41
C GLN A 72 -46.67 3.69 -28.42
N ASP A 73 -47.17 2.49 -28.16
CA ASP A 73 -48.55 2.30 -27.72
C ASP A 73 -48.67 2.93 -26.33
N GLY A 74 -49.60 3.87 -26.22
CA GLY A 74 -49.72 4.78 -25.09
C GLY A 74 -50.16 4.09 -23.80
N SER A 75 -49.92 4.79 -22.68
CA SER A 75 -50.55 4.66 -21.36
C SER A 75 -49.91 3.82 -20.24
N ARG A 76 -48.76 3.14 -20.39
CA ARG A 76 -48.10 2.47 -19.23
C ARG A 76 -47.12 3.38 -18.47
N HIS A 77 -47.59 4.54 -18.00
CA HIS A 77 -46.81 5.59 -17.32
C HIS A 77 -46.50 5.36 -15.82
N GLY A 78 -46.70 4.14 -15.28
CA GLY A 78 -46.70 3.91 -13.82
C GLY A 78 -45.44 3.32 -13.17
N LEU A 79 -44.44 2.83 -13.93
CA LEU A 79 -43.25 2.18 -13.36
C LEU A 79 -41.95 2.92 -13.70
N SER A 80 -41.06 3.00 -12.72
CA SER A 80 -39.66 3.38 -12.85
C SER A 80 -38.86 2.38 -13.69
N ASN A 81 -37.68 2.81 -14.15
CA ASN A 81 -36.76 1.94 -14.88
C ASN A 81 -36.31 0.73 -14.04
N GLU A 82 -36.15 0.92 -12.73
CA GLU A 82 -35.78 -0.12 -11.76
C GLU A 82 -36.88 -1.18 -11.63
N GLU A 83 -38.15 -0.78 -11.54
CA GLU A 83 -39.29 -1.71 -11.47
C GLU A 83 -39.48 -2.49 -12.79
N ILE A 84 -39.24 -1.85 -13.94
CA ILE A 84 -39.25 -2.54 -15.24
C ILE A 84 -38.11 -3.57 -15.31
N LYS A 85 -36.90 -3.23 -14.83
CA LYS A 85 -35.78 -4.18 -14.72
C LYS A 85 -36.13 -5.33 -13.78
N PHE A 86 -36.78 -5.04 -12.65
CA PHE A 86 -37.29 -6.03 -11.70
C PHE A 86 -38.26 -7.00 -12.39
N ALA A 87 -39.29 -6.51 -13.07
CA ALA A 87 -40.26 -7.33 -13.81
C ALA A 87 -39.59 -8.22 -14.87
N LYS A 88 -38.62 -7.67 -15.62
CA LYS A 88 -37.84 -8.43 -16.61
C LYS A 88 -37.00 -9.53 -15.96
N SER A 89 -36.45 -9.28 -14.78
CA SER A 89 -35.66 -10.28 -14.05
C SER A 89 -36.52 -11.45 -13.54
N VAL A 90 -37.72 -11.15 -13.02
CA VAL A 90 -38.65 -12.15 -12.47
C VAL A 90 -39.30 -13.00 -13.57
N VAL A 91 -39.85 -12.35 -14.60
CA VAL A 91 -40.61 -13.05 -15.66
C VAL A 91 -39.72 -13.50 -16.82
N GLY A 92 -38.72 -12.70 -17.19
CA GLY A 92 -37.86 -12.93 -18.36
C GLY A 92 -38.07 -11.91 -19.48
N ARG A 93 -38.37 -12.39 -20.70
CA ARG A 93 -38.43 -11.53 -21.90
C ARG A 93 -39.60 -10.54 -21.79
N GLY A 94 -39.30 -9.25 -21.91
CA GLY A 94 -40.31 -8.19 -21.98
C GLY A 94 -41.25 -8.36 -23.18
N GLY A 95 -42.50 -7.90 -23.04
CA GLY A 95 -43.53 -7.97 -24.07
C GLY A 95 -44.22 -9.35 -24.20
N THR A 96 -43.93 -10.29 -23.30
CA THR A 96 -44.68 -11.56 -23.23
C THR A 96 -45.99 -11.38 -22.44
N PRO A 97 -47.03 -12.21 -22.68
CA PRO A 97 -48.27 -12.12 -21.91
C PRO A 97 -48.06 -12.24 -20.38
N ALA A 98 -47.15 -13.11 -19.96
CA ALA A 98 -46.76 -13.23 -18.55
C ALA A 98 -46.08 -11.96 -18.01
N PHE A 99 -45.26 -11.30 -18.82
CA PHE A 99 -44.60 -10.06 -18.44
C PHE A 99 -45.61 -8.92 -18.31
N ASN A 100 -46.53 -8.80 -19.27
CA ASN A 100 -47.58 -7.80 -19.23
C ASN A 100 -48.49 -8.02 -18.02
N LYS A 101 -48.93 -9.25 -17.78
CA LYS A 101 -49.73 -9.60 -16.59
C LYS A 101 -49.03 -9.25 -15.27
N PHE A 102 -47.72 -9.47 -15.18
CA PHE A 102 -46.95 -9.12 -13.99
C PHE A 102 -46.76 -7.60 -13.87
N VAL A 103 -46.47 -6.89 -14.97
CA VAL A 103 -46.39 -5.42 -14.98
C VAL A 103 -47.70 -4.79 -14.59
N ASP A 104 -48.82 -5.27 -15.13
CA ASP A 104 -50.16 -4.76 -14.80
C ASP A 104 -50.43 -4.96 -13.30
N PHE A 105 -50.03 -6.10 -12.72
CA PHE A 105 -50.06 -6.33 -11.28
C PHE A 105 -49.13 -5.42 -10.46
N LEU A 106 -47.98 -4.98 -11.00
CA LEU A 106 -47.08 -4.05 -10.30
C LEU A 106 -47.57 -2.59 -10.39
N VAL A 107 -48.32 -2.25 -11.44
CA VAL A 107 -48.91 -0.92 -11.63
C VAL A 107 -50.21 -0.77 -10.84
N GLU A 108 -51.02 -1.83 -10.75
CA GLU A 108 -52.36 -1.80 -10.18
C GLU A 108 -52.51 -2.74 -8.96
N GLY A 109 -53.45 -2.43 -8.05
CA GLY A 109 -53.84 -3.34 -6.97
C GLY A 109 -52.79 -3.52 -5.86
N GLU A 110 -52.55 -4.78 -5.47
CA GLU A 110 -51.66 -5.15 -4.36
C GLU A 110 -50.18 -5.02 -4.69
N GLY A 111 -49.76 -5.31 -5.93
CA GLY A 111 -48.35 -5.30 -6.30
C GLY A 111 -47.71 -3.93 -6.19
N ARG A 112 -48.47 -2.85 -6.46
CA ARG A 112 -48.02 -1.47 -6.23
C ARG A 112 -47.71 -1.20 -4.76
N LYS A 113 -48.61 -1.61 -3.87
CA LYS A 113 -48.43 -1.46 -2.41
C LYS A 113 -47.19 -2.20 -1.92
N TYR A 114 -46.90 -3.37 -2.50
CA TYR A 114 -45.74 -4.17 -2.13
C TYR A 114 -44.43 -3.48 -2.49
N LEU A 115 -44.36 -2.84 -3.66
CA LEU A 115 -43.20 -2.06 -4.07
C LEU A 115 -42.94 -0.87 -3.14
N GLU A 116 -44.00 -0.16 -2.74
CA GLU A 116 -43.92 0.98 -1.81
C GLU A 116 -43.41 0.54 -0.42
N VAL A 117 -43.83 -0.63 0.06
CA VAL A 117 -43.31 -1.18 1.33
C VAL A 117 -41.84 -1.56 1.21
N LEU A 118 -41.42 -2.18 0.11
CA LEU A 118 -40.02 -2.53 -0.12
C LEU A 118 -39.12 -1.29 -0.15
N GLU A 119 -39.55 -0.21 -0.82
CA GLU A 119 -38.84 1.07 -0.85
C GLU A 119 -38.76 1.71 0.54
N ARG A 120 -39.89 1.81 1.25
CA ARG A 120 -39.97 2.37 2.61
C ARG A 120 -39.10 1.62 3.61
N LYS A 121 -38.94 0.31 3.45
CA LYS A 121 -38.12 -0.55 4.32
C LYS A 121 -36.69 -0.73 3.78
N GLU A 122 -36.30 0.04 2.76
CA GLU A 122 -34.98 0.04 2.13
C GLU A 122 -34.53 -1.33 1.58
N ILE A 123 -35.48 -2.21 1.24
CA ILE A 123 -35.18 -3.48 0.60
C ILE A 123 -34.96 -3.27 -0.89
N LYS A 124 -33.72 -3.50 -1.34
CA LYS A 124 -33.36 -3.42 -2.75
C LYS A 124 -34.13 -4.47 -3.57
N LEU A 125 -34.88 -4.03 -4.59
CA LEU A 125 -35.58 -4.89 -5.56
C LEU A 125 -34.66 -5.94 -6.23
N ALA A 126 -33.36 -5.65 -6.33
CA ALA A 126 -32.36 -6.59 -6.83
C ALA A 126 -32.26 -7.88 -5.98
N ASN A 127 -32.39 -7.77 -4.65
CA ASN A 127 -32.33 -8.92 -3.74
C ASN A 127 -33.52 -9.85 -3.96
N MET A 128 -34.73 -9.28 -4.05
CA MET A 128 -35.94 -10.06 -4.26
C MET A 128 -36.01 -10.65 -5.68
N SER A 129 -35.71 -9.86 -6.71
CA SER A 129 -35.67 -10.37 -8.10
C SER A 129 -34.60 -11.42 -8.34
N SER A 130 -33.50 -11.42 -7.58
CA SER A 130 -32.51 -12.50 -7.60
C SER A 130 -33.16 -13.84 -7.21
N ILE A 131 -33.97 -13.85 -6.14
CA ILE A 131 -34.66 -15.05 -5.64
C ILE A 131 -35.76 -15.48 -6.62
N LEU A 132 -36.62 -14.54 -6.99
CA LEU A 132 -37.77 -14.75 -7.87
C LEU A 132 -37.40 -14.96 -9.35
N GLY A 133 -36.13 -14.80 -9.71
CA GLY A 133 -35.68 -14.89 -11.09
C GLY A 133 -36.14 -16.19 -11.76
N ARG A 134 -36.73 -16.07 -12.96
CA ARG A 134 -37.35 -17.18 -13.71
C ARG A 134 -38.63 -17.77 -13.11
N ALA A 135 -39.37 -17.02 -12.28
CA ALA A 135 -40.72 -17.41 -11.89
C ALA A 135 -41.67 -17.54 -13.10
N GLY A 136 -41.40 -16.80 -14.19
CA GLY A 136 -42.09 -16.95 -15.47
C GLY A 136 -43.59 -16.67 -15.34
N THR A 137 -44.44 -17.63 -15.73
CA THR A 137 -45.90 -17.51 -15.64
C THR A 137 -46.42 -17.45 -14.20
N ASN A 138 -45.61 -17.86 -13.22
CA ASN A 138 -45.95 -17.85 -11.79
C ASN A 138 -45.46 -16.59 -11.07
N ALA A 139 -44.99 -15.57 -11.80
CA ALA A 139 -44.37 -14.37 -11.21
C ALA A 139 -45.24 -13.64 -10.18
N VAL A 140 -46.53 -13.44 -10.48
CA VAL A 140 -47.48 -12.79 -9.56
C VAL A 140 -47.54 -13.54 -8.23
N LYS A 141 -47.86 -14.85 -8.30
CA LYS A 141 -47.97 -15.70 -7.12
C LYS A 141 -46.66 -15.79 -6.36
N ALA A 142 -45.53 -16.01 -7.04
CA ALA A 142 -44.23 -16.14 -6.38
C ALA A 142 -43.80 -14.85 -5.66
N PHE A 143 -44.10 -13.68 -6.25
CA PHE A 143 -43.84 -12.40 -5.61
C PHE A 143 -44.76 -12.17 -4.42
N GLN A 144 -46.05 -12.47 -4.52
CA GLN A 144 -46.98 -12.43 -3.39
C GLN A 144 -46.54 -13.36 -2.25
N ASP A 145 -46.32 -14.65 -2.54
CA ASP A 145 -45.93 -15.64 -1.54
C ASP A 145 -44.63 -15.25 -0.82
N LEU A 146 -43.64 -14.67 -1.52
CA LEU A 146 -42.39 -14.22 -0.90
C LEU A 146 -42.57 -12.90 -0.13
N TYR A 147 -43.42 -12.00 -0.61
CA TYR A 147 -43.75 -10.76 0.08
C TYR A 147 -44.47 -11.07 1.41
N ASP A 148 -45.49 -11.92 1.38
CA ASP A 148 -46.28 -12.30 2.55
C ASP A 148 -45.43 -13.09 3.58
N LEU A 149 -44.33 -13.70 3.15
CA LEU A 149 -43.35 -14.30 4.04
C LEU A 149 -42.48 -13.25 4.75
N TRP A 150 -42.15 -12.15 4.07
CA TRP A 150 -41.29 -11.07 4.57
C TRP A 150 -42.04 -10.01 5.34
N PHE A 151 -43.31 -9.78 5.02
CA PHE A 151 -44.14 -8.72 5.57
C PHE A 151 -45.53 -9.21 5.96
N ASP A 152 -46.07 -8.64 7.04
CA ASP A 152 -47.48 -8.81 7.38
C ASP A 152 -48.39 -7.96 6.47
N LYS A 153 -49.71 -8.00 6.71
CA LYS A 153 -50.70 -7.27 5.90
C LYS A 153 -50.57 -5.76 6.02
N GLU A 154 -50.01 -5.29 7.13
CA GLU A 154 -49.74 -3.89 7.46
C GLU A 154 -48.39 -3.40 6.87
N GLY A 155 -47.56 -4.31 6.35
CA GLY A 155 -46.25 -4.01 5.78
C GLY A 155 -45.13 -3.87 6.83
N ASN A 156 -45.32 -4.44 8.02
CA ASN A 156 -44.26 -4.63 9.02
C ASN A 156 -43.47 -5.89 8.69
N LYS A 157 -42.19 -5.91 9.09
CA LYS A 157 -41.33 -7.08 8.88
C LYS A 157 -41.89 -8.24 9.70
N THR A 158 -41.92 -9.44 9.13
CA THR A 158 -42.22 -10.65 9.89
C THR A 158 -41.00 -11.10 10.69
N GLN A 159 -41.19 -12.06 11.59
CA GLN A 159 -40.12 -12.71 12.35
C GLN A 159 -38.96 -13.19 11.46
N TYR A 160 -39.22 -13.56 10.20
CA TYR A 160 -38.21 -14.05 9.27
C TYR A 160 -37.15 -13.00 8.92
N LEU A 161 -37.56 -11.75 8.68
CA LEU A 161 -36.62 -10.68 8.37
C LEU A 161 -36.00 -10.08 9.64
N GLU A 162 -36.78 -9.94 10.71
CA GLU A 162 -36.28 -9.41 11.99
C GLU A 162 -35.14 -10.29 12.53
N THR A 163 -35.34 -11.61 12.57
CA THR A 163 -34.32 -12.56 13.06
C THR A 163 -33.05 -12.54 12.21
N LEU A 164 -33.16 -12.40 10.87
CA LEU A 164 -31.99 -12.26 10.00
C LEU A 164 -31.20 -10.99 10.30
N GLU A 165 -31.88 -9.86 10.55
CA GLU A 165 -31.25 -8.58 10.87
C GLU A 165 -30.59 -8.60 12.25
N GLU A 166 -31.26 -9.16 13.25
CA GLU A 166 -30.72 -9.35 14.61
C GLU A 166 -29.48 -10.25 14.61
N ALA A 167 -29.50 -11.33 13.81
CA ALA A 167 -28.33 -12.20 13.59
C ALA A 167 -27.24 -11.56 12.69
N GLY A 168 -27.44 -10.33 12.21
CA GLY A 168 -26.49 -9.65 11.33
C GLY A 168 -26.34 -10.28 9.93
N ILE A 169 -27.30 -11.12 9.52
CA ILE A 169 -27.29 -11.81 8.23
C ILE A 169 -27.83 -10.87 7.15
N LYS A 170 -26.96 -10.52 6.21
CA LYS A 170 -27.35 -9.70 5.07
C LYS A 170 -28.30 -10.47 4.15
N LEU A 171 -29.44 -9.88 3.83
CA LEU A 171 -30.41 -10.43 2.87
C LEU A 171 -29.79 -10.79 1.51
N ALA A 172 -28.75 -10.05 1.09
CA ALA A 172 -28.00 -10.36 -0.13
C ALA A 172 -27.35 -11.76 -0.12
N ASN A 173 -26.94 -12.27 1.04
CA ASN A 173 -26.39 -13.63 1.17
C ASN A 173 -27.47 -14.67 0.88
N MET A 174 -28.65 -14.49 1.47
CA MET A 174 -29.83 -15.33 1.23
C MET A 174 -30.24 -15.28 -0.25
N SER A 175 -30.31 -14.07 -0.82
CA SER A 175 -30.61 -13.85 -2.24
C SER A 175 -29.62 -14.48 -3.21
N SER A 176 -28.34 -14.63 -2.81
CA SER A 176 -27.31 -15.31 -3.59
C SER A 176 -27.52 -16.82 -3.60
N ILE A 177 -27.78 -17.41 -2.43
CA ILE A 177 -28.01 -18.86 -2.27
C ILE A 177 -29.27 -19.27 -3.04
N LEU A 178 -30.36 -18.53 -2.84
CA LEU A 178 -31.65 -18.78 -3.45
C LEU A 178 -31.79 -18.21 -4.88
N ASN A 179 -30.68 -17.78 -5.50
CA ASN A 179 -30.70 -17.13 -6.82
C ASN A 179 -31.42 -18.02 -7.85
N ARG A 180 -32.56 -17.54 -8.36
CA ARG A 180 -33.47 -18.21 -9.30
C ARG A 180 -34.19 -19.43 -8.73
N ALA A 181 -34.58 -19.38 -7.46
CA ALA A 181 -35.58 -20.29 -6.90
C ALA A 181 -36.94 -20.15 -7.62
N GLY A 182 -37.23 -18.95 -8.17
CA GLY A 182 -38.36 -18.71 -9.07
C GLY A 182 -39.69 -18.95 -8.38
N ALA A 183 -40.51 -19.84 -8.93
CA ALA A 183 -41.83 -20.16 -8.38
C ALA A 183 -41.79 -20.77 -6.96
N ASN A 184 -40.64 -21.35 -6.57
CA ASN A 184 -40.45 -21.95 -5.24
C ASN A 184 -39.75 -20.99 -4.25
N ALA A 185 -39.68 -19.70 -4.56
CA ALA A 185 -38.93 -18.72 -3.77
C ALA A 185 -39.32 -18.69 -2.30
N ALA A 186 -40.60 -18.53 -1.98
CA ALA A 186 -41.09 -18.45 -0.60
C ALA A 186 -40.79 -19.74 0.17
N LYS A 187 -41.08 -20.91 -0.43
CA LYS A 187 -40.77 -22.21 0.16
C LYS A 187 -39.27 -22.36 0.43
N ALA A 188 -38.42 -22.09 -0.56
CA ALA A 188 -36.97 -22.25 -0.43
C ALA A 188 -36.36 -21.29 0.61
N PHE A 189 -36.90 -20.07 0.71
CA PHE A 189 -36.52 -19.13 1.76
C PHE A 189 -36.89 -19.68 3.13
N LYS A 190 -38.14 -20.12 3.29
CA LYS A 190 -38.63 -20.67 4.54
C LYS A 190 -37.84 -21.92 4.96
N ASP A 191 -37.67 -22.88 4.07
CA ASP A 191 -36.93 -24.12 4.36
C ASP A 191 -35.48 -23.84 4.80
N LEU A 192 -34.80 -22.85 4.20
CA LEU A 192 -33.44 -22.47 4.59
C LEU A 192 -33.42 -21.69 5.91
N TYR A 193 -34.39 -20.81 6.14
CA TYR A 193 -34.54 -20.09 7.40
C TYR A 193 -34.81 -21.06 8.55
N ASP A 194 -35.81 -21.93 8.40
CA ASP A 194 -36.21 -22.91 9.39
C ASP A 194 -35.01 -23.80 9.75
N LEU A 195 -34.17 -24.17 8.76
CA LEU A 195 -32.94 -24.91 9.01
C LEU A 195 -31.87 -24.11 9.77
N TRP A 196 -31.65 -22.83 9.42
CA TRP A 196 -30.61 -22.02 10.06
C TRP A 196 -30.89 -21.69 11.51
N PHE A 197 -32.16 -21.51 11.85
CA PHE A 197 -32.63 -21.10 13.17
C PHE A 197 -33.31 -22.23 13.95
N ASP A 198 -33.15 -23.48 13.50
CA ASP A 198 -33.60 -24.64 14.24
C ASP A 198 -32.90 -24.72 15.61
N GLU A 199 -33.70 -24.63 16.68
CA GLU A 199 -33.24 -24.58 18.06
C GLU A 199 -32.53 -25.87 18.50
N GLU A 200 -32.87 -27.02 17.89
CA GLU A 200 -32.27 -28.31 18.22
C GLU A 200 -30.85 -28.46 17.68
N THR A 201 -30.57 -27.93 16.49
CA THR A 201 -29.32 -28.17 15.76
C THR A 201 -28.34 -26.99 15.81
N ARG A 202 -28.82 -25.75 16.02
CA ARG A 202 -28.00 -24.52 16.18
C ARG A 202 -26.91 -24.34 15.11
N TYR A 203 -27.21 -24.68 13.85
CA TYR A 203 -26.24 -24.68 12.74
C TYR A 203 -25.40 -23.40 12.63
N LEU A 204 -26.04 -22.22 12.65
CA LEU A 204 -25.34 -20.94 12.53
C LEU A 204 -24.41 -20.67 13.72
N LYS A 205 -24.85 -21.00 14.94
CA LYS A 205 -24.04 -20.81 16.16
C LYS A 205 -22.76 -21.64 16.08
N THR A 206 -22.86 -22.90 15.62
CA THR A 206 -21.70 -23.77 15.43
C THR A 206 -20.75 -23.22 14.36
N LEU A 207 -21.27 -22.68 13.25
CA LEU A 207 -20.44 -22.01 12.25
C LEU A 207 -19.67 -20.83 12.85
N GLU A 208 -20.33 -19.98 13.63
CA GLU A 208 -19.71 -18.82 14.29
C GLU A 208 -18.67 -19.22 15.36
N GLU A 209 -18.98 -20.20 16.20
CA GLU A 209 -18.07 -20.75 17.22
C GLU A 209 -16.79 -21.33 16.58
N ASN A 210 -16.90 -21.87 15.37
CA ASN A 210 -15.75 -22.36 14.58
C ASN A 210 -15.15 -21.28 13.67
N GLY A 211 -15.49 -20.00 13.88
CA GLY A 211 -14.91 -18.86 13.15
C GLY A 211 -15.29 -18.78 11.67
N MET A 212 -16.30 -19.52 11.23
CA MET A 212 -16.74 -19.53 9.83
C MET A 212 -17.66 -18.36 9.53
N LYS A 213 -17.27 -17.55 8.55
CA LYS A 213 -18.12 -16.46 8.04
C LYS A 213 -19.22 -17.03 7.15
N LEU A 214 -20.48 -16.73 7.45
CA LEU A 214 -21.63 -17.09 6.61
C LEU A 214 -21.47 -16.64 5.14
N ALA A 215 -20.75 -15.55 4.90
CA ALA A 215 -20.40 -15.08 3.56
C ALA A 215 -19.68 -16.17 2.73
N ASN A 216 -18.76 -16.91 3.33
CA ASN A 216 -18.02 -17.99 2.66
C ASN A 216 -18.98 -19.11 2.23
N MET A 217 -19.85 -19.53 3.15
CA MET A 217 -20.89 -20.53 2.90
C MET A 217 -21.84 -20.07 1.78
N SER A 218 -22.32 -18.83 1.86
CA SER A 218 -23.21 -18.25 0.85
C SER A 218 -22.57 -18.15 -0.54
N SER A 219 -21.24 -17.99 -0.61
CA SER A 219 -20.48 -18.00 -1.85
C SER A 219 -20.46 -19.40 -2.47
N ILE A 220 -20.20 -20.43 -1.67
CA ILE A 220 -20.18 -21.83 -2.14
C ILE A 220 -21.58 -22.25 -2.61
N LEU A 221 -22.60 -21.97 -1.81
CA LEU A 221 -24.00 -22.32 -2.06
C LEU A 221 -24.70 -21.38 -3.06
N SER A 222 -23.99 -20.39 -3.61
CA SER A 222 -24.56 -19.44 -4.56
C SER A 222 -25.18 -20.18 -5.75
N GLY A 223 -26.48 -19.95 -5.97
CA GLY A 223 -27.25 -20.63 -7.02
C GLY A 223 -27.72 -22.05 -6.68
N ALA A 224 -27.78 -22.44 -5.39
CA ALA A 224 -28.45 -23.66 -4.94
C ALA A 224 -29.97 -23.65 -5.17
N ARG A 225 -30.58 -22.46 -5.33
CA ARG A 225 -32.00 -22.29 -5.70
C ARG A 225 -32.93 -22.92 -4.67
N SER A 226 -33.92 -23.70 -5.13
CA SER A 226 -34.89 -24.40 -4.29
C SER A 226 -34.29 -25.52 -3.43
N ASN A 227 -33.05 -25.93 -3.71
CA ASN A 227 -32.36 -27.00 -2.97
C ASN A 227 -31.38 -26.43 -1.95
N ALA A 228 -31.54 -25.15 -1.57
CA ALA A 228 -30.60 -24.47 -0.72
C ALA A 228 -30.49 -25.04 0.69
N ALA A 229 -31.62 -25.40 1.31
CA ALA A 229 -31.65 -26.03 2.63
C ALA A 229 -30.93 -27.39 2.62
N GLU A 230 -31.24 -28.24 1.64
CA GLU A 230 -30.58 -29.54 1.44
C GLU A 230 -29.07 -29.37 1.20
N ALA A 231 -28.67 -28.50 0.27
CA ALA A 231 -27.26 -28.27 -0.03
C ALA A 231 -26.47 -27.67 1.14
N PHE A 232 -27.10 -26.80 1.95
CA PHE A 232 -26.50 -26.30 3.19
C PHE A 232 -26.30 -27.43 4.18
N LYS A 233 -27.35 -28.25 4.41
CA LYS A 233 -27.31 -29.37 5.35
C LYS A 233 -26.24 -30.37 4.94
N ASP A 234 -26.22 -30.81 3.70
CA ASP A 234 -25.22 -31.76 3.19
C ASP A 234 -23.79 -31.26 3.36
N LEU A 235 -23.55 -29.96 3.11
CA LEU A 235 -22.21 -29.37 3.27
C LEU A 235 -21.84 -29.22 4.75
N TYR A 236 -22.78 -28.82 5.60
CA TYR A 236 -22.55 -28.72 7.04
C TYR A 236 -22.27 -30.08 7.65
N ASP A 237 -23.12 -31.07 7.36
CA ASP A 237 -23.00 -32.42 7.87
C ASP A 237 -21.65 -33.01 7.42
N LEU A 238 -21.22 -32.75 6.18
CA LEU A 238 -19.88 -33.12 5.71
C LEU A 238 -18.76 -32.42 6.50
N TRP A 239 -18.86 -31.11 6.78
CA TRP A 239 -17.82 -30.37 7.50
C TRP A 239 -17.65 -30.79 8.96
N PHE A 240 -18.75 -31.11 9.62
CA PHE A 240 -18.80 -31.42 11.04
C PHE A 240 -18.99 -32.91 11.35
N ASP A 241 -18.89 -33.76 10.33
CA ASP A 241 -18.88 -35.20 10.52
C ASP A 241 -17.73 -35.60 11.45
N LYS A 242 -18.11 -36.24 12.57
CA LYS A 242 -17.20 -36.63 13.65
C LYS A 242 -16.22 -37.72 13.21
N GLU A 243 -16.57 -38.51 12.20
CA GLU A 243 -15.74 -39.60 11.70
C GLU A 243 -14.59 -39.09 10.82
N THR A 244 -14.81 -38.03 10.04
CA THR A 244 -13.87 -37.55 9.01
C THR A 244 -13.07 -36.30 9.40
N GLN A 245 -13.57 -35.47 10.32
CA GLN A 245 -12.87 -34.28 10.86
C GLN A 245 -12.27 -33.32 9.79
N TYR A 246 -12.91 -33.16 8.62
CA TYR A 246 -12.37 -32.40 7.47
C TYR A 246 -11.83 -31.00 7.84
N LEU A 247 -12.59 -30.21 8.59
CA LEU A 247 -12.20 -28.84 8.94
C LEU A 247 -10.95 -28.81 9.84
N LYS A 248 -10.83 -29.77 10.76
CA LYS A 248 -9.67 -29.88 11.63
C LYS A 248 -8.42 -30.23 10.83
N THR A 249 -8.52 -31.14 9.86
CA THR A 249 -7.40 -31.45 8.95
C THR A 249 -6.98 -30.22 8.13
N LEU A 250 -7.93 -29.42 7.64
CA LEU A 250 -7.61 -28.16 6.95
C LEU A 250 -6.86 -27.19 7.88
N GLU A 251 -7.32 -27.03 9.12
CA GLU A 251 -6.69 -26.16 10.12
C GLU A 251 -5.28 -26.63 10.52
N GLU A 252 -5.10 -27.93 10.79
CA GLU A 252 -3.81 -28.54 11.13
C GLU A 252 -2.78 -28.37 10.01
N ASN A 253 -3.23 -28.35 8.75
CA ASN A 253 -2.38 -28.09 7.57
C ASN A 253 -2.30 -26.59 7.21
N GLY A 254 -2.81 -25.69 8.07
CA GLY A 254 -2.76 -24.24 7.86
C GLY A 254 -3.59 -23.73 6.68
N ILE A 255 -4.53 -24.53 6.17
CA ILE A 255 -5.38 -24.20 5.03
C ILE A 255 -6.57 -23.38 5.51
N LYS A 256 -6.61 -22.12 5.07
CA LYS A 256 -7.75 -21.23 5.37
C LYS A 256 -8.97 -21.65 4.56
N LEU A 257 -10.10 -21.86 5.24
CA LEU A 257 -11.39 -22.16 4.60
C LEU A 257 -11.78 -21.13 3.53
N ALA A 258 -11.38 -19.87 3.70
CA ALA A 258 -11.58 -18.80 2.71
C ALA A 258 -10.99 -19.15 1.32
N ASN A 259 -9.84 -19.84 1.29
CA ASN A 259 -9.22 -20.27 0.03
C ASN A 259 -10.11 -21.30 -0.67
N MET A 260 -10.61 -22.28 0.10
CA MET A 260 -11.49 -23.31 -0.44
C MET A 260 -12.84 -22.75 -0.86
N SER A 261 -13.45 -21.86 -0.08
CA SER A 261 -14.71 -21.22 -0.45
C SER A 261 -14.59 -20.36 -1.71
N SER A 262 -13.42 -19.74 -1.94
CA SER A 262 -13.15 -19.00 -3.18
C SER A 262 -13.16 -19.94 -4.39
N ILE A 263 -12.51 -21.10 -4.30
CA ILE A 263 -12.44 -22.10 -5.38
C ILE A 263 -13.83 -22.68 -5.66
N LEU A 264 -14.54 -23.07 -4.59
CA LEU A 264 -15.86 -23.71 -4.66
C LEU A 264 -17.01 -22.72 -4.89
N SER A 265 -16.72 -21.42 -5.02
CA SER A 265 -17.73 -20.38 -5.23
C SER A 265 -18.62 -20.72 -6.43
N GLY A 266 -19.93 -20.71 -6.22
CA GLY A 266 -20.93 -21.07 -7.23
C GLY A 266 -21.11 -22.58 -7.49
N ALA A 267 -20.64 -23.45 -6.58
CA ALA A 267 -20.96 -24.89 -6.64
C ALA A 267 -22.47 -25.16 -6.45
N GLY A 268 -23.16 -24.30 -5.70
CA GLY A 268 -24.61 -24.33 -5.52
C GLY A 268 -25.07 -25.64 -4.87
N ALA A 269 -26.03 -26.32 -5.50
CA ALA A 269 -26.59 -27.56 -4.98
C ALA A 269 -25.58 -28.73 -4.89
N ASN A 270 -24.44 -28.64 -5.59
CA ASN A 270 -23.39 -29.67 -5.57
C ASN A 270 -22.24 -29.32 -4.61
N ALA A 271 -22.45 -28.41 -3.67
CA ALA A 271 -21.42 -27.89 -2.78
C ALA A 271 -20.69 -28.98 -1.99
N ALA A 272 -21.43 -29.87 -1.31
CA ALA A 272 -20.85 -30.97 -0.53
C ALA A 272 -19.99 -31.90 -1.40
N LYS A 273 -20.51 -32.28 -2.58
CA LYS A 273 -19.76 -33.11 -3.55
C LYS A 273 -18.50 -32.39 -4.03
N ALA A 274 -18.59 -31.11 -4.41
CA ALA A 274 -17.44 -30.36 -4.91
C ALA A 274 -16.37 -30.14 -3.83
N PHE A 275 -16.78 -29.94 -2.58
CA PHE A 275 -15.88 -29.88 -1.42
C PHE A 275 -15.16 -31.22 -1.26
N LYS A 276 -15.90 -32.33 -1.20
CA LYS A 276 -15.33 -33.66 -1.03
C LYS A 276 -14.35 -33.99 -2.15
N ASP A 277 -14.79 -33.82 -3.41
CA ASP A 277 -13.94 -34.08 -4.58
C ASP A 277 -12.63 -33.26 -4.53
N LEU A 278 -12.66 -32.02 -4.04
CA LEU A 278 -11.45 -31.19 -3.92
C LEU A 278 -10.57 -31.61 -2.73
N TYR A 279 -11.19 -31.92 -1.59
CA TYR A 279 -10.49 -32.38 -0.40
C TYR A 279 -9.75 -33.70 -0.69
N ASP A 280 -10.44 -34.67 -1.28
CA ASP A 280 -9.87 -35.97 -1.65
C ASP A 280 -8.66 -35.79 -2.59
N VAL A 281 -8.68 -34.76 -3.45
CA VAL A 281 -7.52 -34.42 -4.28
C VAL A 281 -6.39 -33.81 -3.46
N TRP A 282 -6.65 -32.90 -2.52
CA TRP A 282 -5.59 -32.25 -1.75
C TRP A 282 -4.86 -33.19 -0.78
N PHE A 283 -5.59 -34.16 -0.24
CA PHE A 283 -5.08 -35.10 0.75
C PHE A 283 -4.89 -36.51 0.19
N ASP A 284 -4.76 -36.64 -1.13
CA ASP A 284 -4.38 -37.87 -1.79
C ASP A 284 -2.94 -38.28 -1.37
N GLU A 285 -2.85 -39.37 -0.60
CA GLU A 285 -1.60 -39.87 -0.02
C GLU A 285 -0.57 -40.28 -1.08
N GLU A 286 -1.02 -40.69 -2.27
CA GLU A 286 -0.14 -41.14 -3.35
C GLU A 286 0.61 -39.97 -4.02
N THR A 287 -0.03 -38.81 -4.13
CA THR A 287 0.48 -37.68 -4.94
C THR A 287 1.01 -36.52 -4.11
N GLN A 288 0.63 -36.40 -2.83
CA GLN A 288 1.10 -35.39 -1.87
C GLN A 288 1.10 -33.94 -2.44
N TYR A 289 0.05 -33.56 -3.18
CA TYR A 289 -0.04 -32.29 -3.92
C TYR A 289 0.33 -31.04 -3.10
N LEU A 290 -0.21 -30.91 -1.88
CA LEU A 290 0.01 -29.74 -1.03
C LEU A 290 1.45 -29.62 -0.55
N LYS A 291 2.08 -30.76 -0.24
CA LYS A 291 3.48 -30.82 0.18
C LYS A 291 4.40 -30.37 -0.95
N THR A 292 4.15 -30.81 -2.17
CA THR A 292 4.91 -30.35 -3.35
C THR A 292 4.77 -28.85 -3.57
N LEU A 293 3.57 -28.28 -3.39
CA LEU A 293 3.38 -26.83 -3.47
C LEU A 293 4.22 -26.09 -2.42
N GLU A 294 4.24 -26.58 -1.18
CA GLU A 294 5.03 -25.99 -0.09
C GLU A 294 6.54 -26.12 -0.33
N GLU A 295 7.02 -27.29 -0.76
CA GLU A 295 8.42 -27.56 -1.08
C GLU A 295 8.93 -26.66 -2.23
N ASN A 296 8.07 -26.33 -3.20
CA ASN A 296 8.37 -25.39 -4.28
C ASN A 296 8.05 -23.93 -3.94
N GLY A 297 7.75 -23.62 -2.67
CA GLY A 297 7.47 -22.26 -2.19
C GLY A 297 6.19 -21.63 -2.77
N ILE A 298 5.31 -22.43 -3.37
CA ILE A 298 4.03 -21.97 -3.94
C ILE A 298 2.99 -21.87 -2.83
N LYS A 299 2.57 -20.64 -2.53
CA LYS A 299 1.48 -20.40 -1.59
C LYS A 299 0.16 -20.91 -2.16
N LEU A 300 -0.58 -21.71 -1.39
CA LEU A 300 -1.92 -22.17 -1.75
C LEU A 300 -2.88 -21.02 -2.10
N SER A 301 -2.69 -19.83 -1.51
CA SER A 301 -3.44 -18.62 -1.86
C SER A 301 -3.31 -18.21 -3.33
N ASN A 302 -2.16 -18.46 -3.96
CA ASN A 302 -1.95 -18.17 -5.38
C ASN A 302 -2.77 -19.13 -6.24
N MET A 303 -2.74 -20.42 -5.90
CA MET A 303 -3.55 -21.44 -6.57
C MET A 303 -5.05 -21.15 -6.40
N SER A 304 -5.51 -20.85 -5.18
CA SER A 304 -6.92 -20.54 -4.92
C SER A 304 -7.39 -19.26 -5.62
N SER A 305 -6.50 -18.28 -5.76
CA SER A 305 -6.76 -17.05 -6.54
C SER A 305 -7.04 -17.37 -8.01
N ILE A 306 -6.22 -18.22 -8.64
CA ILE A 306 -6.39 -18.63 -10.05
C ILE A 306 -7.67 -19.46 -10.21
N LEU A 307 -7.89 -20.41 -9.31
CA LEU A 307 -9.02 -21.35 -9.34
C LEU A 307 -10.33 -20.76 -8.80
N SER A 308 -10.34 -19.49 -8.39
CA SER A 308 -11.52 -18.83 -7.85
C SER A 308 -12.70 -18.94 -8.82
N GLY A 309 -13.86 -19.40 -8.30
CA GLY A 309 -15.07 -19.62 -9.09
C GLY A 309 -15.05 -20.88 -9.98
N ALA A 310 -14.17 -21.85 -9.72
CA ALA A 310 -14.20 -23.14 -10.40
C ALA A 310 -15.47 -23.95 -10.06
N GLY A 311 -16.05 -23.74 -8.87
CA GLY A 311 -17.29 -24.35 -8.42
C GLY A 311 -17.20 -25.88 -8.44
N THR A 312 -18.14 -26.54 -9.14
CA THR A 312 -18.18 -28.00 -9.24
C THR A 312 -17.00 -28.62 -10.01
N ASN A 313 -16.21 -27.83 -10.72
CA ASN A 313 -15.02 -28.28 -11.45
C ASN A 313 -13.73 -28.08 -10.67
N ALA A 314 -13.79 -27.68 -9.40
CA ALA A 314 -12.64 -27.35 -8.57
C ALA A 314 -11.55 -28.42 -8.57
N ALA A 315 -11.90 -29.67 -8.25
CA ALA A 315 -10.97 -30.79 -8.19
C ALA A 315 -10.26 -31.03 -9.53
N LYS A 316 -11.02 -31.02 -10.64
CA LYS A 316 -10.48 -31.18 -11.99
C LYS A 316 -9.56 -30.01 -12.36
N ALA A 317 -9.99 -28.77 -12.11
CA ALA A 317 -9.22 -27.59 -12.45
C ALA A 317 -7.91 -27.49 -11.64
N PHE A 318 -7.94 -27.90 -10.37
CA PHE A 318 -6.73 -28.05 -9.55
C PHE A 318 -5.78 -29.09 -10.13
N LYS A 319 -6.27 -30.32 -10.41
CA LYS A 319 -5.47 -31.39 -11.00
C LYS A 319 -4.85 -30.97 -12.33
N ASP A 320 -5.65 -30.41 -13.23
CA ASP A 320 -5.18 -29.95 -14.54
C ASP A 320 -4.08 -28.89 -14.41
N LEU A 321 -4.23 -27.91 -13.51
CA LEU A 321 -3.24 -26.84 -13.30
C LEU A 321 -1.98 -27.35 -12.59
N TYR A 322 -2.13 -28.19 -11.57
CA TYR A 322 -1.00 -28.78 -10.87
C TYR A 322 -0.16 -29.64 -11.82
N ASN A 323 -0.81 -30.53 -12.57
CA ASN A 323 -0.12 -31.37 -13.53
C ASN A 323 0.62 -30.49 -14.54
N LEU A 324 -0.02 -29.42 -15.02
CA LEU A 324 0.65 -28.48 -15.92
C LEU A 324 1.91 -27.85 -15.32
N TRP A 325 1.95 -27.53 -14.01
CA TRP A 325 3.12 -26.92 -13.37
C TRP A 325 4.26 -27.90 -13.08
N PHE A 326 3.93 -29.14 -12.75
CA PHE A 326 4.87 -30.10 -12.18
C PHE A 326 5.05 -31.38 -12.99
N ASP A 327 4.41 -31.50 -14.15
CA ASP A 327 4.65 -32.63 -15.04
C ASP A 327 6.13 -32.69 -15.44
N LYS A 328 6.70 -33.90 -15.33
CA LYS A 328 8.13 -34.16 -15.52
C LYS A 328 8.60 -33.80 -16.93
N GLU A 329 7.70 -33.81 -17.90
CA GLU A 329 7.99 -33.48 -19.31
C GLU A 329 8.04 -31.97 -19.59
N THR A 330 7.41 -31.11 -18.78
CA THR A 330 7.25 -29.67 -19.12
C THR A 330 7.79 -28.68 -18.09
N GLN A 331 7.92 -29.05 -16.81
CA GLN A 331 8.54 -28.28 -15.71
C GLN A 331 8.34 -26.74 -15.73
N TYR A 332 7.16 -26.22 -16.09
CA TYR A 332 6.95 -24.77 -16.26
C TYR A 332 7.29 -23.93 -15.02
N SER A 333 7.05 -24.47 -13.81
CA SER A 333 7.39 -23.76 -12.57
C SER A 333 8.89 -23.49 -12.46
N LYS A 334 9.72 -24.44 -12.90
CA LYS A 334 11.18 -24.32 -12.86
C LYS A 334 11.67 -23.26 -13.85
N THR A 335 11.12 -23.23 -15.06
CA THR A 335 11.44 -22.20 -16.06
C THR A 335 11.07 -20.79 -15.57
N LEU A 336 9.92 -20.63 -14.90
CA LEU A 336 9.54 -19.35 -14.29
C LEU A 336 10.54 -18.91 -13.22
N GLU A 337 10.97 -19.83 -12.35
CA GLU A 337 11.94 -19.56 -11.29
C GLU A 337 13.33 -19.21 -11.85
N GLU A 338 13.84 -20.00 -12.80
CA GLU A 338 15.12 -19.80 -13.48
C GLU A 338 15.19 -18.43 -14.20
N ASN A 339 14.06 -17.96 -14.71
CA ASN A 339 13.93 -16.63 -15.34
C ASN A 339 13.52 -15.52 -14.36
N GLY A 340 13.52 -15.78 -13.05
CA GLY A 340 13.20 -14.80 -12.01
C GLY A 340 11.75 -14.30 -12.00
N ILE A 341 10.83 -14.99 -12.69
CA ILE A 341 9.43 -14.64 -12.75
C ILE A 341 8.71 -15.15 -11.51
N LYS A 342 8.28 -14.21 -10.66
CA LYS A 342 7.50 -14.55 -9.47
C LYS A 342 6.13 -15.09 -9.86
N LEU A 343 5.81 -16.31 -9.42
CA LEU A 343 4.49 -16.93 -9.63
C LEU A 343 3.33 -16.06 -9.11
N ALA A 344 3.57 -15.24 -8.06
CA ALA A 344 2.60 -14.28 -7.57
C ALA A 344 2.11 -13.33 -8.68
N ASN A 345 3.00 -12.85 -9.54
CA ASN A 345 2.66 -11.96 -10.65
C ASN A 345 1.76 -12.67 -11.66
N MET A 346 2.07 -13.93 -12.00
CA MET A 346 1.24 -14.71 -12.93
C MET A 346 -0.12 -15.06 -12.31
N SER A 347 -0.15 -15.45 -11.04
CA SER A 347 -1.39 -15.78 -10.31
C SER A 347 -2.33 -14.58 -10.15
N SER A 348 -1.77 -13.36 -10.08
CA SER A 348 -2.52 -12.12 -10.08
C SER A 348 -3.22 -11.86 -11.42
N ILE A 349 -2.52 -12.09 -12.54
CA ILE A 349 -3.09 -11.94 -13.88
C ILE A 349 -4.18 -12.99 -14.13
N LEU A 350 -3.88 -14.24 -13.77
CA LEU A 350 -4.77 -15.39 -13.93
C LEU A 350 -5.88 -15.47 -12.86
N HIS A 351 -5.97 -14.48 -11.96
CA HIS A 351 -7.00 -14.43 -10.92
C HIS A 351 -8.40 -14.61 -11.52
N GLY A 352 -9.18 -15.54 -10.95
CA GLY A 352 -10.54 -15.83 -11.43
C GLY A 352 -10.62 -16.58 -12.76
N ALA A 353 -9.56 -17.26 -13.21
CA ALA A 353 -9.64 -18.16 -14.37
C ALA A 353 -10.56 -19.38 -14.11
N GLY A 354 -10.69 -19.79 -12.86
CA GLY A 354 -11.61 -20.83 -12.39
C GLY A 354 -11.38 -22.15 -13.12
N ALA A 355 -12.45 -22.73 -13.69
CA ALA A 355 -12.38 -23.99 -14.43
C ALA A 355 -11.47 -23.96 -15.68
N ASN A 356 -11.06 -22.78 -16.16
CA ASN A 356 -10.18 -22.63 -17.32
C ASN A 356 -8.72 -22.33 -16.92
N ALA A 357 -8.36 -22.48 -15.65
CA ALA A 357 -7.05 -22.13 -15.10
C ALA A 357 -5.86 -22.70 -15.89
N ALA A 358 -5.81 -24.02 -16.09
CA ALA A 358 -4.72 -24.68 -16.83
C ALA A 358 -4.59 -24.13 -18.26
N LYS A 359 -5.70 -23.96 -18.97
CA LYS A 359 -5.72 -23.39 -20.33
C LYS A 359 -5.24 -21.94 -20.34
N ALA A 360 -5.69 -21.14 -19.39
CA ALA A 360 -5.31 -19.73 -19.29
C ALA A 360 -3.82 -19.57 -18.98
N PHE A 361 -3.30 -20.39 -18.06
CA PHE A 361 -1.87 -20.47 -17.75
C PHE A 361 -1.08 -20.86 -19.00
N LYS A 362 -1.43 -21.97 -19.66
CA LYS A 362 -0.69 -22.45 -20.83
C LYS A 362 -0.64 -21.39 -21.94
N ASN A 363 -1.76 -20.76 -22.24
CA ASN A 363 -1.81 -19.71 -23.25
C ASN A 363 -0.95 -18.48 -22.89
N LEU A 364 -0.84 -18.11 -21.62
CA LEU A 364 0.05 -17.02 -21.21
C LEU A 364 1.51 -17.46 -21.26
N TYR A 365 1.80 -18.68 -20.79
CA TYR A 365 3.13 -19.26 -20.83
C TYR A 365 3.66 -19.31 -22.26
N ASP A 366 2.86 -19.77 -23.22
CA ASP A 366 3.23 -19.87 -24.64
C ASP A 366 3.43 -18.50 -25.31
N LEU A 367 2.98 -17.41 -24.69
CA LEU A 367 3.33 -16.05 -25.12
C LEU A 367 4.66 -15.60 -24.57
N TRP A 368 5.02 -16.05 -23.37
CA TRP A 368 6.23 -15.64 -22.67
C TRP A 368 7.44 -16.50 -23.00
N PHE A 369 7.20 -17.78 -23.31
CA PHE A 369 8.23 -18.78 -23.56
C PHE A 369 7.92 -19.58 -24.83
N ASP A 370 8.97 -19.96 -25.54
CA ASP A 370 8.89 -20.92 -26.64
C ASP A 370 8.75 -22.37 -26.12
N LYS A 371 8.81 -23.36 -27.03
CA LYS A 371 8.64 -24.77 -26.65
C LYS A 371 9.84 -25.31 -25.88
N GLU A 372 11.00 -24.71 -26.08
CA GLU A 372 12.27 -25.05 -25.47
C GLU A 372 12.43 -24.38 -24.08
N GLY A 373 11.55 -23.44 -23.74
CA GLY A 373 11.56 -22.69 -22.48
C GLY A 373 12.38 -21.41 -22.52
N ASN A 374 12.83 -20.96 -23.71
CA ASN A 374 13.48 -19.67 -23.87
C ASN A 374 12.44 -18.55 -23.89
N LYS A 375 12.83 -17.36 -23.41
CA LYS A 375 11.98 -16.16 -23.49
C LYS A 375 11.64 -15.87 -24.95
N THR A 376 10.40 -15.51 -25.22
CA THR A 376 10.01 -14.99 -26.53
C THR A 376 10.34 -13.49 -26.63
N GLN A 377 10.24 -12.94 -27.84
CA GLN A 377 10.35 -11.51 -28.12
C GLN A 377 9.49 -10.63 -27.17
N TYR A 378 8.37 -11.15 -26.66
CA TYR A 378 7.49 -10.40 -25.76
C TYR A 378 8.16 -10.08 -24.43
N LEU A 379 8.82 -11.07 -23.81
CA LEU A 379 9.52 -10.86 -22.54
C LEU A 379 10.84 -10.13 -22.74
N GLU A 380 11.60 -10.48 -23.78
CA GLU A 380 12.86 -9.80 -24.10
C GLU A 380 12.66 -8.29 -24.28
N THR A 381 11.65 -7.89 -25.06
CA THR A 381 11.33 -6.47 -25.29
C THR A 381 10.90 -5.76 -24.00
N LEU A 382 10.14 -6.41 -23.11
CA LEU A 382 9.76 -5.83 -21.82
C LEU A 382 10.99 -5.60 -20.93
N GLU A 383 11.93 -6.54 -20.91
CA GLU A 383 13.17 -6.45 -20.12
C GLU A 383 14.12 -5.38 -20.67
N GLU A 384 14.31 -5.33 -21.99
CA GLU A 384 15.09 -4.29 -22.68
C GLU A 384 14.52 -2.89 -22.42
N ALA A 385 13.19 -2.77 -22.38
CA ALA A 385 12.50 -1.53 -22.04
C ALA A 385 12.47 -1.22 -20.53
N GLY A 386 13.08 -2.06 -19.68
CA GLY A 386 13.11 -1.86 -18.22
C GLY A 386 11.74 -1.98 -17.54
N ILE A 387 10.76 -2.62 -18.18
CA ILE A 387 9.39 -2.72 -17.67
C ILE A 387 9.29 -3.86 -16.66
N ASN A 388 9.00 -3.49 -15.41
CA ASN A 388 8.78 -4.47 -14.36
C ASN A 388 7.48 -5.27 -14.59
N LEU A 389 7.57 -6.60 -14.64
CA LEU A 389 6.40 -7.50 -14.75
C LEU A 389 5.35 -7.31 -13.65
N ALA A 390 5.71 -6.76 -12.48
CA ALA A 390 4.76 -6.39 -11.45
C ALA A 390 3.80 -5.27 -11.93
N ASN A 391 4.27 -4.32 -12.74
CA ASN A 391 3.41 -3.29 -13.33
C ASN A 391 2.43 -3.90 -14.33
N VAL A 392 2.91 -4.80 -15.18
CA VAL A 392 2.05 -5.54 -16.14
C VAL A 392 1.02 -6.37 -15.37
N SER A 393 1.45 -7.07 -14.32
CA SER A 393 0.59 -7.88 -13.46
C SER A 393 -0.47 -7.06 -12.72
N ASN A 394 -0.13 -5.85 -12.28
CA ASN A 394 -1.10 -4.94 -11.66
C ASN A 394 -2.20 -4.54 -12.64
N ILE A 395 -1.82 -4.10 -13.85
CA ILE A 395 -2.77 -3.67 -14.88
C ILE A 395 -3.66 -4.83 -15.31
N LEU A 396 -3.07 -6.00 -15.56
CA LEU A 396 -3.77 -7.19 -16.02
C LEU A 396 -4.37 -8.03 -14.87
N HIS A 397 -4.33 -7.55 -13.64
CA HIS A 397 -4.91 -8.24 -12.49
C HIS A 397 -6.38 -8.59 -12.77
N GLY A 398 -6.75 -9.86 -12.56
CA GLY A 398 -8.12 -10.33 -12.81
C GLY A 398 -8.51 -10.53 -14.28
N ALA A 399 -7.54 -10.57 -15.21
CA ALA A 399 -7.82 -10.92 -16.61
C ALA A 399 -8.32 -12.38 -16.76
N GLY A 400 -7.91 -13.27 -15.84
CA GLY A 400 -8.44 -14.63 -15.70
C GLY A 400 -8.32 -15.43 -16.99
N ALA A 401 -9.42 -15.99 -17.48
CA ALA A 401 -9.43 -16.80 -18.70
C ALA A 401 -9.10 -16.02 -20.00
N LYS A 402 -9.10 -14.68 -19.97
CA LYS A 402 -8.79 -13.81 -21.13
C LYS A 402 -7.37 -13.26 -21.11
N THR A 403 -6.55 -13.70 -20.15
CA THR A 403 -5.19 -13.21 -19.90
C THR A 403 -4.31 -13.09 -21.15
N ALA A 404 -4.16 -14.16 -21.94
CA ALA A 404 -3.27 -14.14 -23.10
C ALA A 404 -3.67 -13.06 -24.12
N LYS A 405 -4.98 -12.89 -24.36
CA LYS A 405 -5.50 -11.84 -25.24
C LYS A 405 -5.22 -10.45 -24.64
N ALA A 406 -5.49 -10.25 -23.36
CA ALA A 406 -5.31 -8.97 -22.69
C ALA A 406 -3.82 -8.55 -22.64
N PHE A 407 -2.91 -9.51 -22.43
CA PHE A 407 -1.47 -9.29 -22.49
C PHE A 407 -1.04 -8.86 -23.90
N ASN A 408 -1.42 -9.61 -24.93
CA ASN A 408 -1.08 -9.27 -26.32
C ASN A 408 -1.63 -7.91 -26.73
N ASP A 409 -2.91 -7.65 -26.46
CA ASP A 409 -3.53 -6.37 -26.80
C ASP A 409 -2.84 -5.18 -26.09
N LEU A 410 -2.30 -5.37 -24.88
CA LEU A 410 -1.57 -4.34 -24.14
C LEU A 410 -0.12 -4.20 -24.63
N TYR A 411 0.55 -5.31 -24.92
CA TYR A 411 1.90 -5.31 -25.49
C TYR A 411 1.90 -4.62 -26.86
N ASP A 412 0.99 -5.02 -27.74
CA ASP A 412 0.84 -4.45 -29.08
C ASP A 412 0.59 -2.94 -28.97
N LEU A 413 -0.17 -2.49 -27.96
CA LEU A 413 -0.37 -1.07 -27.70
C LEU A 413 0.92 -0.34 -27.32
N TRP A 414 1.72 -0.89 -26.42
CA TRP A 414 2.93 -0.23 -25.91
C TRP A 414 4.05 -0.16 -26.94
N PHE A 415 4.18 -1.20 -27.76
CA PHE A 415 5.28 -1.36 -28.71
C PHE A 415 4.86 -1.17 -30.17
N ASP A 416 3.64 -0.67 -30.42
CA ASP A 416 3.25 -0.21 -31.74
C ASP A 416 4.22 0.89 -32.20
N LYS A 417 4.88 0.65 -33.34
CA LYS A 417 5.90 1.53 -33.91
C LYS A 417 5.35 2.93 -34.20
N GLU A 418 4.03 3.04 -34.44
CA GLU A 418 3.37 4.30 -34.74
C GLU A 418 3.07 5.15 -33.51
N ALA A 419 2.91 4.56 -32.31
CA ALA A 419 2.35 5.26 -31.16
C ALA A 419 3.29 5.48 -29.96
N GLN A 420 4.35 4.67 -29.80
CA GLN A 420 5.44 4.83 -28.82
C GLN A 420 5.01 5.27 -27.39
N TYR A 421 3.87 4.78 -26.88
CA TYR A 421 3.23 5.28 -25.65
C TYR A 421 4.16 5.36 -24.43
N LEU A 422 4.94 4.30 -24.17
CA LEU A 422 5.80 4.23 -22.99
C LEU A 422 6.97 5.22 -23.06
N LYS A 423 7.60 5.34 -24.22
CA LYS A 423 8.68 6.31 -24.46
C LYS A 423 8.18 7.73 -24.26
N THR A 424 6.96 8.04 -24.73
CA THR A 424 6.35 9.36 -24.54
C THR A 424 6.05 9.64 -23.07
N LEU A 425 5.57 8.65 -22.29
CA LEU A 425 5.39 8.81 -20.84
C LEU A 425 6.70 9.15 -20.15
N GLU A 426 7.77 8.42 -20.46
CA GLU A 426 9.11 8.64 -19.91
C GLU A 426 9.67 10.03 -20.25
N GLN A 427 9.58 10.44 -21.52
CA GLN A 427 10.00 11.77 -21.98
C GLN A 427 9.26 12.91 -21.28
N ASN A 428 8.01 12.68 -20.87
CA ASN A 428 7.21 13.64 -20.12
C ASN A 428 7.34 13.48 -18.59
N GLY A 429 8.26 12.65 -18.10
CA GLY A 429 8.53 12.45 -16.67
C GLY A 429 7.45 11.64 -15.93
N VAL A 430 6.57 10.95 -16.66
CA VAL A 430 5.48 10.17 -16.08
C VAL A 430 5.93 8.73 -15.84
N LYS A 431 6.07 8.36 -14.55
CA LYS A 431 6.45 7.00 -14.16
C LYS A 431 5.33 6.00 -14.46
N LEU A 432 5.63 4.92 -15.18
CA LEU A 432 4.67 3.82 -15.46
C LEU A 432 4.05 3.24 -14.19
N ALA A 433 4.77 3.24 -13.07
CA ALA A 433 4.27 2.78 -11.77
C ALA A 433 3.03 3.57 -11.27
N ASN A 434 2.95 4.86 -11.57
CA ASN A 434 1.79 5.68 -11.23
C ASN A 434 0.57 5.23 -12.04
N MET A 435 0.76 5.04 -13.35
CA MET A 435 -0.30 4.56 -14.23
C MET A 435 -0.75 3.14 -13.87
N SER A 436 0.20 2.24 -13.59
CA SER A 436 -0.09 0.85 -13.22
C SER A 436 -0.84 0.74 -11.90
N SER A 437 -0.57 1.64 -10.94
CA SER A 437 -1.32 1.75 -9.69
C SER A 437 -2.79 2.11 -9.94
N ILE A 438 -3.05 3.13 -10.78
CA ILE A 438 -4.42 3.58 -11.10
C ILE A 438 -5.17 2.49 -11.88
N LEU A 439 -4.52 1.90 -12.88
CA LEU A 439 -5.07 0.84 -13.74
C LEU A 439 -5.10 -0.54 -13.07
N HIS A 440 -4.69 -0.65 -11.81
CA HIS A 440 -4.69 -1.93 -11.11
C HIS A 440 -6.09 -2.56 -11.14
N GLY A 441 -6.19 -3.79 -11.65
CA GLY A 441 -7.46 -4.50 -11.81
C GLY A 441 -8.24 -4.17 -13.09
N ALA A 442 -7.66 -3.47 -14.07
CA ALA A 442 -8.29 -3.28 -15.37
C ALA A 442 -8.49 -4.62 -16.12
N GLY A 443 -7.61 -5.59 -15.90
CA GLY A 443 -7.76 -6.98 -16.33
C GLY A 443 -7.95 -7.10 -17.83
N ALA A 444 -9.07 -7.68 -18.26
CA ALA A 444 -9.38 -7.87 -19.67
C ALA A 444 -9.64 -6.57 -20.45
N ASN A 445 -9.82 -5.43 -19.76
CA ASN A 445 -10.05 -4.11 -20.37
C ASN A 445 -8.81 -3.21 -20.29
N ALA A 446 -7.64 -3.77 -19.94
CA ALA A 446 -6.39 -3.02 -19.74
C ALA A 446 -6.03 -2.08 -20.89
N THR A 447 -6.12 -2.54 -22.14
CA THR A 447 -5.77 -1.75 -23.33
C THR A 447 -6.65 -0.51 -23.49
N GLU A 448 -7.96 -0.64 -23.28
CA GLU A 448 -8.92 0.49 -23.37
C GLU A 448 -8.68 1.46 -22.22
N ALA A 449 -8.60 0.95 -20.99
CA ALA A 449 -8.36 1.77 -19.81
C ALA A 449 -7.02 2.54 -19.86
N PHE A 450 -5.97 1.90 -20.39
CA PHE A 450 -4.67 2.53 -20.60
C PHE A 450 -4.77 3.67 -21.62
N LYS A 451 -5.38 3.43 -22.79
CA LYS A 451 -5.56 4.45 -23.84
C LYS A 451 -6.34 5.65 -23.32
N ASP A 452 -7.44 5.40 -22.62
CA ASP A 452 -8.31 6.46 -22.12
C ASP A 452 -7.58 7.31 -21.07
N LEU A 453 -6.87 6.70 -20.12
CA LEU A 453 -6.10 7.43 -19.12
C LEU A 453 -4.92 8.17 -19.76
N TYR A 454 -4.21 7.54 -20.70
CA TYR A 454 -3.13 8.18 -21.43
C TYR A 454 -3.62 9.44 -22.16
N GLY A 455 -4.78 9.39 -22.82
CA GLY A 455 -5.36 10.55 -23.52
C GLY A 455 -5.71 11.73 -22.61
N PHE A 456 -5.85 11.52 -21.30
CA PHE A 456 -5.95 12.62 -20.33
C PHE A 456 -4.60 13.23 -19.98
N TRP A 457 -3.51 12.48 -20.11
CA TRP A 457 -2.17 12.91 -19.68
C TRP A 457 -1.35 13.48 -20.83
N ILE A 458 -1.43 12.83 -21.99
CA ILE A 458 -0.66 13.14 -23.17
C ILE A 458 -1.61 13.28 -24.38
N ASP A 459 -1.42 14.34 -25.17
CA ASP A 459 -2.18 14.57 -26.39
C ASP A 459 -1.70 13.69 -27.56
N LYS A 460 -2.33 13.85 -28.73
CA LYS A 460 -1.99 13.02 -29.92
C LYS A 460 -0.61 13.34 -30.47
N GLU A 461 -0.12 14.54 -30.19
CA GLU A 461 1.18 15.06 -30.60
C GLU A 461 2.31 14.64 -29.63
N GLY A 462 1.97 13.99 -28.52
CA GLY A 462 2.94 13.49 -27.53
C GLY A 462 3.30 14.49 -26.42
N ASN A 463 2.57 15.60 -26.32
CA ASN A 463 2.81 16.63 -25.31
C ASN A 463 1.90 16.45 -24.09
N LYS A 464 2.34 16.94 -22.93
CA LYS A 464 1.47 17.07 -21.75
C LYS A 464 0.20 17.84 -22.09
N THR A 465 -0.95 17.26 -21.77
CA THR A 465 -2.24 17.95 -21.85
C THR A 465 -2.33 19.06 -20.79
N GLN A 466 -3.39 19.87 -20.85
CA GLN A 466 -3.70 20.86 -19.81
C GLN A 466 -3.81 20.27 -18.40
N TYR A 467 -4.20 18.99 -18.28
CA TYR A 467 -4.38 18.33 -16.99
C TYR A 467 -3.04 18.17 -16.27
N LEU A 468 -2.03 17.58 -16.93
CA LEU A 468 -0.71 17.43 -16.33
C LEU A 468 0.01 18.77 -16.16
N LYS A 469 -0.11 19.69 -17.14
CA LYS A 469 0.47 21.04 -17.02
C LYS A 469 -0.02 21.76 -15.76
N THR A 470 -1.33 21.69 -15.49
CA THR A 470 -1.91 22.31 -14.29
C THR A 470 -1.39 21.66 -13.00
N LEU A 471 -1.23 20.33 -12.96
CA LEU A 471 -0.66 19.65 -11.79
C LEU A 471 0.79 20.10 -11.53
N ASP A 472 1.61 20.20 -12.59
CA ASP A 472 3.01 20.65 -12.51
C ASP A 472 3.08 22.11 -12.04
N GLU A 473 2.29 23.01 -12.65
CA GLU A 473 2.21 24.43 -12.29
C GLU A 473 1.79 24.65 -10.83
N LYS A 474 0.97 23.75 -10.28
CA LYS A 474 0.51 23.79 -8.89
C LYS A 474 1.38 22.97 -7.94
N GLY A 475 2.49 22.40 -8.41
CA GLY A 475 3.40 21.58 -7.60
C GLY A 475 2.77 20.29 -7.05
N ILE A 476 1.69 19.81 -7.66
CA ILE A 476 0.97 18.61 -7.20
C ILE A 476 1.64 17.38 -7.81
N LYS A 477 2.30 16.59 -6.97
CA LYS A 477 2.93 15.34 -7.39
C LYS A 477 1.87 14.35 -7.89
N LEU A 478 2.02 13.87 -9.13
CA LEU A 478 1.15 12.85 -9.72
C LEU A 478 1.06 11.57 -8.86
N ALA A 479 2.10 11.26 -8.09
CA ALA A 479 2.11 10.15 -7.14
C ALA A 479 1.02 10.28 -6.05
N ASN A 480 0.72 11.49 -5.57
CA ASN A 480 -0.36 11.71 -4.59
C ASN A 480 -1.73 11.37 -5.20
N MET A 481 -1.97 11.84 -6.43
CA MET A 481 -3.21 11.53 -7.14
C MET A 481 -3.31 10.03 -7.46
N SER A 482 -2.20 9.41 -7.87
CA SER A 482 -2.12 7.97 -8.18
C SER A 482 -2.31 7.08 -6.94
N SER A 483 -1.91 7.55 -5.77
CA SER A 483 -2.21 6.88 -4.49
C SER A 483 -3.72 6.83 -4.24
N ILE A 484 -4.40 7.96 -4.38
CA ILE A 484 -5.87 8.07 -4.16
C ILE A 484 -6.63 7.23 -5.19
N LEU A 485 -6.27 7.37 -6.47
CA LEU A 485 -6.90 6.67 -7.60
C LEU A 485 -6.46 5.21 -7.74
N GLY A 486 -5.57 4.72 -6.87
CA GLY A 486 -5.06 3.35 -6.94
C GLY A 486 -6.19 2.32 -6.95
N GLY A 487 -6.18 1.41 -7.91
CA GLY A 487 -7.23 0.39 -8.07
C GLY A 487 -8.53 0.87 -8.73
N ALA A 488 -8.51 2.00 -9.47
CA ALA A 488 -9.64 2.41 -10.28
C ALA A 488 -9.90 1.47 -11.48
N GLY A 489 -8.87 0.74 -11.94
CA GLY A 489 -8.97 -0.31 -12.94
C GLY A 489 -9.54 0.22 -14.27
N ALA A 490 -10.59 -0.44 -14.76
CA ALA A 490 -11.25 -0.02 -16.01
C ALA A 490 -11.92 1.37 -15.95
N ASN A 491 -12.17 1.91 -14.74
CA ASN A 491 -12.76 3.25 -14.56
C ASN A 491 -11.70 4.35 -14.34
N ALA A 492 -10.41 4.04 -14.55
CA ALA A 492 -9.29 4.94 -14.28
C ALA A 492 -9.46 6.34 -14.88
N ALA A 493 -9.78 6.43 -16.17
CA ALA A 493 -9.91 7.71 -16.86
C ALA A 493 -11.06 8.57 -16.30
N LYS A 494 -12.22 7.93 -16.03
CA LYS A 494 -13.36 8.59 -15.38
C LYS A 494 -12.99 9.09 -13.98
N ALA A 495 -12.38 8.24 -13.17
CA ALA A 495 -12.01 8.57 -11.79
C ALA A 495 -10.97 9.70 -11.73
N PHE A 496 -9.98 9.69 -12.65
CA PHE A 496 -9.01 10.77 -12.80
C PHE A 496 -9.70 12.08 -13.13
N LYS A 497 -10.57 12.09 -14.15
CA LYS A 497 -11.30 13.30 -14.56
C LYS A 497 -12.18 13.82 -13.42
N ASP A 498 -12.95 12.95 -12.78
CA ASP A 498 -13.86 13.34 -11.70
C ASP A 498 -13.12 13.97 -10.51
N LEU A 499 -11.93 13.44 -10.14
CA LEU A 499 -11.11 13.99 -9.08
C LEU A 499 -10.39 15.28 -9.49
N TYR A 500 -9.90 15.35 -10.72
CA TYR A 500 -9.28 16.56 -11.27
C TYR A 500 -10.28 17.71 -11.30
N ASP A 501 -11.47 17.47 -11.86
CA ASP A 501 -12.53 18.47 -11.95
C ASP A 501 -12.92 18.96 -10.56
N LEU A 502 -12.95 18.08 -9.55
CA LEU A 502 -13.19 18.47 -8.16
C LEU A 502 -12.10 19.39 -7.60
N TRP A 503 -10.83 19.08 -7.82
CA TRP A 503 -9.71 19.85 -7.27
C TRP A 503 -9.54 21.23 -7.91
N PHE A 504 -9.94 21.36 -9.17
CA PHE A 504 -9.76 22.58 -9.97
C PHE A 504 -11.07 23.25 -10.35
N ASP A 505 -12.17 22.86 -9.71
CA ASP A 505 -13.44 23.58 -9.84
C ASP A 505 -13.25 25.04 -9.40
N LYS A 506 -13.68 25.96 -10.25
CA LYS A 506 -13.55 27.40 -10.00
C LYS A 506 -14.47 27.88 -8.88
N GLU A 507 -15.51 27.13 -8.57
CA GLU A 507 -16.45 27.47 -7.49
C GLU A 507 -15.95 27.02 -6.11
N MET A 508 -15.13 25.97 -6.02
CA MET A 508 -14.65 25.42 -4.75
C MET A 508 -13.12 25.33 -4.67
N HIS A 509 -12.53 26.15 -3.82
CA HIS A 509 -11.08 26.25 -3.63
C HIS A 509 -10.48 25.17 -2.69
N TYR A 510 -10.82 23.89 -2.88
CA TYR A 510 -10.43 22.79 -1.99
C TYR A 510 -8.94 22.74 -1.65
N LEU A 511 -8.08 22.70 -2.68
CA LEU A 511 -6.63 22.59 -2.48
C LEU A 511 -6.04 23.83 -1.81
N LYS A 512 -6.56 25.02 -2.13
CA LYS A 512 -6.15 26.28 -1.51
C LYS A 512 -6.50 26.28 -0.02
N THR A 513 -7.69 25.82 0.36
CA THR A 513 -8.09 25.68 1.76
C THR A 513 -7.17 24.73 2.53
N LEU A 514 -6.79 23.59 1.92
CA LEU A 514 -5.84 22.66 2.55
C LEU A 514 -4.48 23.34 2.79
N GLU A 515 -3.96 24.05 1.80
CA GLU A 515 -2.68 24.77 1.87
C GLU A 515 -2.69 25.89 2.93
N GLU A 516 -3.71 26.75 2.92
CA GLU A 516 -3.89 27.84 3.89
C GLU A 516 -3.99 27.33 5.34
N ASN A 517 -4.44 26.08 5.51
CA ASN A 517 -4.54 25.43 6.81
C ASN A 517 -3.35 24.53 7.15
N GLY A 518 -2.30 24.52 6.33
CA GLY A 518 -1.07 23.74 6.54
C GLY A 518 -1.25 22.23 6.38
N ILE A 519 -2.33 21.79 5.72
CA ILE A 519 -2.60 20.36 5.49
C ILE A 519 -1.85 19.90 4.25
N ASN A 520 -0.88 19.01 4.45
CA ASN A 520 -0.10 18.46 3.36
C ASN A 520 -0.93 17.44 2.54
N LEU A 521 -1.01 17.63 1.22
CA LEU A 521 -1.71 16.72 0.31
C LEU A 521 -1.20 15.27 0.39
N SER A 522 0.07 15.06 0.76
CA SER A 522 0.59 13.70 1.00
C SER A 522 -0.13 12.99 2.14
N ASN A 523 -0.50 13.69 3.23
CA ASN A 523 -1.30 13.13 4.32
C ASN A 523 -2.72 12.76 3.84
N VAL A 524 -3.34 13.63 3.03
CA VAL A 524 -4.65 13.34 2.43
C VAL A 524 -4.58 12.12 1.51
N SER A 525 -3.55 12.05 0.67
CA SER A 525 -3.33 10.92 -0.24
C SER A 525 -2.96 9.62 0.47
N SER A 526 -2.34 9.71 1.65
CA SER A 526 -2.09 8.56 2.54
C SER A 526 -3.41 8.00 3.06
N ILE A 527 -4.30 8.87 3.57
CA ILE A 527 -5.59 8.47 4.14
C ILE A 527 -6.52 7.90 3.06
N LEU A 528 -6.65 8.62 1.95
CA LEU A 528 -7.51 8.27 0.82
C LEU A 528 -6.89 7.23 -0.13
N GLY A 529 -5.69 6.73 0.16
CA GLY A 529 -4.98 5.79 -0.69
C GLY A 529 -5.82 4.56 -1.02
N GLY A 530 -6.00 4.28 -2.32
CA GLY A 530 -6.81 3.15 -2.80
C GLY A 530 -8.32 3.40 -2.84
N ALA A 531 -8.80 4.65 -2.80
CA ALA A 531 -10.21 4.98 -3.04
C ALA A 531 -10.66 4.61 -4.46
N GLY A 532 -9.73 4.57 -5.43
CA GLY A 532 -9.94 4.05 -6.77
C GLY A 532 -11.03 4.81 -7.52
N ALA A 533 -12.03 4.08 -8.04
CA ALA A 533 -13.13 4.67 -8.81
C ALA A 533 -14.01 5.65 -8.01
N ASN A 534 -13.96 5.60 -6.68
CA ASN A 534 -14.73 6.45 -5.76
C ASN A 534 -13.90 7.60 -5.16
N ALA A 535 -12.74 7.91 -5.73
CA ALA A 535 -11.82 8.92 -5.24
C ALA A 535 -12.47 10.30 -5.01
N LYS A 536 -13.32 10.75 -5.94
CA LYS A 536 -14.04 12.02 -5.83
C LYS A 536 -14.87 12.07 -4.54
N THR A 537 -15.78 11.11 -4.38
CA THR A 537 -16.66 11.03 -3.20
C THR A 537 -15.86 10.88 -1.90
N ALA A 538 -14.83 10.03 -1.89
CA ALA A 538 -14.00 9.83 -0.70
C ALA A 538 -13.28 11.13 -0.29
N PHE A 539 -12.82 11.93 -1.26
CA PHE A 539 -12.21 13.23 -1.00
C PHE A 539 -13.24 14.23 -0.48
N GLU A 540 -14.40 14.35 -1.13
CA GLU A 540 -15.49 15.24 -0.71
C GLU A 540 -15.94 14.91 0.72
N ASP A 541 -16.18 13.64 1.04
CA ASP A 541 -16.60 13.21 2.39
C ASP A 541 -15.57 13.57 3.46
N LEU A 542 -14.28 13.36 3.18
CA LEU A 542 -13.21 13.70 4.13
C LEU A 542 -13.05 15.21 4.27
N TYR A 543 -13.14 15.96 3.17
CA TYR A 543 -13.05 17.41 3.20
C TYR A 543 -14.22 18.01 3.97
N ASN A 544 -15.46 17.57 3.71
CA ASN A 544 -16.66 18.05 4.40
C ASN A 544 -16.68 17.68 5.88
N LEU A 545 -15.91 16.67 6.29
CA LEU A 545 -15.69 16.37 7.70
C LEU A 545 -14.74 17.38 8.35
N TRP A 546 -13.75 17.87 7.60
CA TRP A 546 -12.71 18.80 8.07
C TRP A 546 -13.10 20.27 7.96
N PHE A 547 -13.91 20.62 6.97
CA PHE A 547 -14.29 21.98 6.65
C PHE A 547 -15.80 22.11 6.42
N ASP A 548 -16.36 23.24 6.84
CA ASP A 548 -17.73 23.62 6.48
C ASP A 548 -17.82 24.08 5.00
N LYS A 549 -19.02 24.43 4.55
CA LYS A 549 -19.27 24.91 3.18
C LYS A 549 -18.53 26.22 2.85
N GLN A 550 -18.12 26.98 3.86
CA GLN A 550 -17.38 28.23 3.71
C GLN A 550 -15.86 28.02 3.74
N GLY A 551 -15.40 26.78 4.01
CA GLY A 551 -13.98 26.45 4.14
C GLY A 551 -13.41 26.70 5.53
N ASN A 552 -14.25 26.98 6.55
CA ASN A 552 -13.79 27.08 7.93
C ASN A 552 -13.61 25.69 8.52
N LYS A 553 -12.66 25.54 9.45
CA LYS A 553 -12.42 24.28 10.15
C LYS A 553 -13.67 23.86 10.92
N THR A 554 -14.00 22.58 10.86
CA THR A 554 -14.99 21.99 11.76
C THR A 554 -14.37 21.71 13.13
N GLN A 555 -15.22 21.36 14.10
CA GLN A 555 -14.81 20.98 15.46
C GLN A 555 -13.71 19.90 15.48
N TYR A 556 -13.66 18.99 14.50
CA TYR A 556 -12.66 17.93 14.48
C TYR A 556 -11.23 18.46 14.25
N LEU A 557 -11.05 19.34 13.26
CA LEU A 557 -9.74 19.94 13.01
C LEU A 557 -9.36 20.98 14.07
N GLU A 558 -10.34 21.72 14.59
CA GLU A 558 -10.09 22.65 15.69
C GLU A 558 -9.60 21.93 16.95
N THR A 559 -10.23 20.81 17.30
CA THR A 559 -9.85 20.00 18.46
C THR A 559 -8.45 19.40 18.28
N LEU A 560 -8.14 18.79 17.12
CA LEU A 560 -6.79 18.26 16.86
C LEU A 560 -5.71 19.35 16.97
N LYS A 561 -6.00 20.56 16.47
CA LYS A 561 -5.08 21.69 16.59
C LYS A 561 -4.94 22.18 18.04
N GLY A 562 -6.05 22.25 18.78
CA GLY A 562 -6.06 22.65 20.19
C GLY A 562 -5.26 21.70 21.07
N GLU A 563 -5.34 20.40 20.80
CA GLU A 563 -4.66 19.33 21.52
C GLU A 563 -3.22 19.08 21.00
N GLY A 564 -2.75 19.89 20.03
CA GLY A 564 -1.38 19.78 19.49
C GLY A 564 -1.10 18.48 18.73
N ILE A 565 -2.14 17.83 18.20
CA ILE A 565 -2.04 16.54 17.53
C ILE A 565 -1.66 16.74 16.06
N ASP A 566 -0.53 16.18 15.66
CA ASP A 566 -0.06 16.21 14.28
C ASP A 566 -0.92 15.32 13.37
N LEU A 567 -1.44 15.90 12.27
CA LEU A 567 -2.18 15.18 11.24
C LEU A 567 -1.34 14.09 10.56
N ALA A 568 -0.01 14.17 10.59
CA ALA A 568 0.87 13.09 10.13
C ALA A 568 0.72 11.81 10.98
N ASN A 569 0.46 11.94 12.29
CA ASN A 569 0.14 10.79 13.13
C ASN A 569 -1.20 10.18 12.72
N MET A 570 -2.20 11.01 12.38
CA MET A 570 -3.48 10.51 11.89
C MET A 570 -3.33 9.82 10.56
N SER A 571 -2.59 10.41 9.63
CA SER A 571 -2.42 9.86 8.29
C SER A 571 -1.65 8.53 8.30
N SER A 572 -0.78 8.32 9.30
CA SER A 572 -0.11 7.04 9.53
C SER A 572 -1.08 5.97 10.06
N ILE A 573 -1.90 6.30 11.06
CA ILE A 573 -2.89 5.35 11.61
C ILE A 573 -3.96 4.99 10.56
N LEU A 574 -4.47 6.03 9.87
CA LEU A 574 -5.52 5.96 8.86
C LEU A 574 -4.96 5.72 7.44
N HIS A 575 -3.76 5.17 7.31
CA HIS A 575 -3.16 4.91 6.01
C HIS A 575 -4.01 3.92 5.19
N ARG A 576 -4.27 4.28 3.92
CA ARG A 576 -5.04 3.52 2.91
C ARG A 576 -6.44 3.09 3.35
N VAL A 577 -7.18 3.99 4.00
CA VAL A 577 -8.61 3.75 4.30
C VAL A 577 -9.45 3.80 3.02
N GLY A 578 -9.09 4.66 2.07
CA GLY A 578 -9.81 4.84 0.81
C GLY A 578 -11.19 5.45 1.04
N THR A 579 -12.25 4.79 0.58
CA THR A 579 -13.63 5.33 0.59
C THR A 579 -14.23 5.54 1.98
N ASN A 580 -13.72 4.84 3.01
CA ASN A 580 -14.23 4.96 4.38
C ASN A 580 -13.46 5.99 5.22
N ALA A 581 -12.62 6.81 4.59
CA ALA A 581 -11.70 7.72 5.27
C ALA A 581 -12.40 8.65 6.26
N ALA A 582 -13.46 9.34 5.81
CA ALA A 582 -14.22 10.24 6.66
C ALA A 582 -14.80 9.52 7.88
N LYS A 583 -15.41 8.35 7.67
CA LYS A 583 -15.96 7.54 8.77
C LYS A 583 -14.88 7.13 9.76
N ALA A 584 -13.76 6.57 9.28
CA ALA A 584 -12.69 6.10 10.15
C ALA A 584 -12.00 7.24 10.93
N PHE A 585 -11.84 8.40 10.28
CA PHE A 585 -11.34 9.61 10.93
C PHE A 585 -12.27 10.09 12.03
N LYS A 586 -13.57 10.17 11.72
CA LYS A 586 -14.61 10.55 12.68
C LYS A 586 -14.63 9.60 13.87
N ASP A 587 -14.72 8.29 13.63
CA ASP A 587 -14.76 7.28 14.68
C ASP A 587 -13.54 7.35 15.61
N LEU A 588 -12.35 7.65 15.07
CA LEU A 588 -11.12 7.80 15.87
C LEU A 588 -11.13 9.08 16.70
N CYS A 589 -11.57 10.20 16.12
CA CYS A 589 -11.66 11.47 16.84
C CYS A 589 -12.73 11.39 17.95
N ASP A 590 -13.91 10.86 17.62
CA ASP A 590 -14.99 10.65 18.57
C ASP A 590 -14.50 9.80 19.75
N LEU A 591 -13.72 8.74 19.49
CA LEU A 591 -13.15 7.93 20.55
C LEU A 591 -12.15 8.71 21.43
N TRP A 592 -11.25 9.49 20.85
CA TRP A 592 -10.22 10.20 21.61
C TRP A 592 -10.72 11.37 22.43
N PHE A 593 -11.72 12.07 21.90
CA PHE A 593 -12.28 13.27 22.51
C PHE A 593 -13.62 13.01 23.21
N ASP A 594 -14.03 11.75 23.34
CA ASP A 594 -15.15 11.38 24.19
C ASP A 594 -14.90 11.88 25.61
N THR A 595 -15.75 12.83 26.02
CA THR A 595 -15.68 13.51 27.31
C THR A 595 -15.79 12.56 28.49
N GLU A 596 -16.38 11.37 28.30
CA GLU A 596 -16.50 10.36 29.36
C GLU A 596 -15.23 9.52 29.52
N ALA A 597 -14.50 9.26 28.43
CA ALA A 597 -13.48 8.22 28.41
C ALA A 597 -12.02 8.72 28.60
N LYS A 598 -11.75 10.03 28.50
CA LYS A 598 -10.48 10.70 28.85
C LYS A 598 -9.17 10.02 28.34
N TYR A 599 -9.22 9.28 27.22
CA TYR A 599 -8.09 8.46 26.74
C TYR A 599 -6.78 9.24 26.58
N LEU A 600 -6.81 10.37 25.87
CA LEU A 600 -5.60 11.16 25.60
C LEU A 600 -4.99 11.76 26.88
N LYS A 601 -5.85 12.19 27.82
CA LYS A 601 -5.41 12.72 29.09
C LYS A 601 -4.66 11.66 29.90
N THR A 602 -5.17 10.43 29.94
CA THR A 602 -4.48 9.31 30.61
C THR A 602 -3.13 9.02 29.96
N LEU A 603 -3.04 9.06 28.63
CA LEU A 603 -1.76 8.87 27.92
C LEU A 603 -0.74 9.96 28.28
N GLU A 604 -1.17 11.22 28.35
CA GLU A 604 -0.33 12.35 28.75
C GLU A 604 0.15 12.24 30.20
N GLU A 605 -0.77 11.91 31.13
CA GLU A 605 -0.46 11.70 32.56
C GLU A 605 0.59 10.57 32.74
N ASN A 606 0.57 9.56 31.87
CA ASN A 606 1.54 8.46 31.83
C ASN A 606 2.76 8.72 30.91
N ARG A 607 2.92 9.95 30.39
CA ARG A 607 4.02 10.38 29.51
C ARG A 607 4.18 9.52 28.25
N ILE A 608 3.09 8.94 27.77
CA ILE A 608 3.05 8.16 26.53
C ILE A 608 2.92 9.13 25.37
N LYS A 609 3.87 9.06 24.42
CA LYS A 609 3.83 9.93 23.25
C LYS A 609 2.88 9.34 22.21
N LEU A 610 2.01 10.19 21.66
CA LEU A 610 1.13 9.78 20.57
C LEU A 610 1.89 9.25 19.35
N ALA A 611 3.13 9.71 19.12
CA ALA A 611 4.01 9.19 18.07
C ALA A 611 4.39 7.71 18.27
N ASP A 612 4.52 7.26 19.52
CA ASP A 612 4.81 5.85 19.83
C ASP A 612 3.57 4.99 19.52
N ILE A 613 2.36 5.52 19.78
CA ILE A 613 1.09 4.86 19.48
C ILE A 613 0.84 4.83 17.98
N SER A 614 1.03 5.95 17.29
CA SER A 614 0.85 6.03 15.83
C SER A 614 1.83 5.12 15.11
N GLY A 615 3.05 4.96 15.61
CA GLY A 615 4.01 3.98 15.10
C GLY A 615 3.52 2.54 15.23
N ILE A 616 2.95 2.15 16.37
CA ILE A 616 2.38 0.81 16.58
C ILE A 616 1.15 0.59 15.71
N LEU A 617 0.25 1.57 15.67
CA LEU A 617 -1.00 1.57 14.92
C LEU A 617 -0.82 1.99 13.45
N ASN A 618 0.40 2.08 12.96
CA ASN A 618 0.67 2.48 11.57
C ASN A 618 0.01 1.46 10.62
N GLY A 619 -0.82 1.96 9.70
CA GLY A 619 -1.50 1.13 8.70
C GLY A 619 -2.73 0.36 9.21
N VAL A 620 -3.35 0.75 10.33
CA VAL A 620 -4.63 0.13 10.75
C VAL A 620 -5.74 0.39 9.72
N GLY A 621 -5.79 1.61 9.18
CA GLY A 621 -6.82 2.03 8.23
C GLY A 621 -8.20 2.13 8.88
N ALA A 622 -9.22 1.51 8.26
CA ALA A 622 -10.62 1.68 8.65
C ALA A 622 -10.98 1.23 10.08
N ASN A 623 -10.14 0.40 10.71
CA ASN A 623 -10.35 -0.13 12.05
C ASN A 623 -9.62 0.66 13.15
N ALA A 624 -9.14 1.88 12.84
CA ALA A 624 -8.27 2.67 13.72
C ALA A 624 -8.81 2.82 15.14
N ALA A 625 -10.06 3.25 15.28
CA ALA A 625 -10.70 3.45 16.59
C ALA A 625 -10.71 2.15 17.41
N LYS A 626 -11.13 1.04 16.80
CA LYS A 626 -11.15 -0.27 17.47
C LYS A 626 -9.75 -0.72 17.89
N ALA A 627 -8.75 -0.63 17.02
CA ALA A 627 -7.39 -1.06 17.33
C ALA A 627 -6.74 -0.19 18.41
N PHE A 628 -7.00 1.13 18.40
CA PHE A 628 -6.58 2.03 19.47
C PHE A 628 -7.21 1.63 20.80
N LYS A 629 -8.53 1.43 20.83
CA LYS A 629 -9.25 1.03 22.04
C LYS A 629 -8.73 -0.30 22.59
N ASP A 630 -8.63 -1.32 21.74
CA ASP A 630 -8.13 -2.64 22.12
C ASP A 630 -6.71 -2.56 22.73
N LEU A 631 -5.84 -1.69 22.21
CA LEU A 631 -4.49 -1.47 22.74
C LEU A 631 -4.49 -0.67 24.04
N TYR A 632 -5.32 0.37 24.13
CA TYR A 632 -5.46 1.18 25.34
C TYR A 632 -6.01 0.34 26.50
N ASP A 633 -7.12 -0.37 26.28
CA ASP A 633 -7.75 -1.23 27.28
C ASP A 633 -6.75 -2.28 27.78
N LEU A 634 -5.91 -2.81 26.89
CA LEU A 634 -4.84 -3.72 27.26
C LEU A 634 -3.75 -3.06 28.12
N TRP A 635 -3.33 -1.83 27.83
CA TRP A 635 -2.28 -1.15 28.59
C TRP A 635 -2.70 -0.72 29.99
N PHE A 636 -3.95 -0.32 30.15
CA PHE A 636 -4.51 0.22 31.38
C PHE A 636 -5.41 -0.75 32.14
N ASP A 637 -5.38 -2.03 31.76
CA ASP A 637 -6.02 -3.11 32.53
C ASP A 637 -5.39 -3.21 33.94
N GLU A 638 -6.22 -2.90 34.95
CA GLU A 638 -5.83 -2.81 36.35
C GLU A 638 -5.30 -4.14 36.92
N GLU A 639 -5.77 -5.29 36.37
CA GLU A 639 -5.37 -6.61 36.84
C GLU A 639 -3.95 -6.96 36.39
N THR A 640 -3.57 -6.56 35.18
CA THR A 640 -2.33 -7.01 34.53
C THR A 640 -1.17 -6.05 34.68
N GLN A 641 -1.42 -4.73 34.78
CA GLN A 641 -0.41 -3.68 34.98
C GLN A 641 0.82 -3.82 34.05
N TYR A 642 0.57 -4.04 32.75
CA TYR A 642 1.63 -4.31 31.77
C TYR A 642 2.71 -3.22 31.72
N LEU A 643 2.30 -1.94 31.67
CA LEU A 643 3.23 -0.82 31.53
C LEU A 643 4.16 -0.68 32.74
N LYS A 644 3.62 -0.84 33.95
CA LYS A 644 4.40 -0.82 35.19
C LYS A 644 5.46 -1.91 35.22
N THR A 645 5.11 -3.12 34.79
CA THR A 645 6.04 -4.25 34.71
C THR A 645 7.17 -3.99 33.70
N LEU A 646 6.87 -3.37 32.57
CA LEU A 646 7.88 -2.96 31.60
C LEU A 646 8.86 -1.93 32.20
N GLU A 647 8.33 -0.92 32.89
CA GLU A 647 9.12 0.12 33.54
C GLU A 647 10.05 -0.47 34.63
N GLU A 648 9.53 -1.32 35.51
CA GLU A 648 10.29 -2.03 36.55
C GLU A 648 11.41 -2.91 35.96
N ALA A 649 11.19 -3.47 34.76
CA ALA A 649 12.18 -4.23 34.02
C ALA A 649 13.17 -3.37 33.21
N GLY A 650 13.05 -2.04 33.26
CA GLY A 650 13.87 -1.09 32.49
C GLY A 650 13.60 -1.13 30.98
N ILE A 651 12.43 -1.61 30.57
CA ILE A 651 11.96 -1.62 29.18
C ILE A 651 11.10 -0.38 28.95
N THR A 652 11.55 0.51 28.08
CA THR A 652 10.77 1.71 27.75
C THR A 652 9.70 1.39 26.72
N LEU A 653 8.59 2.13 26.74
CA LEU A 653 7.56 2.02 25.70
C LEU A 653 8.12 2.33 24.31
N ALA A 654 9.13 3.21 24.19
CA ALA A 654 9.81 3.46 22.93
C ALA A 654 10.52 2.21 22.38
N ASN A 655 11.09 1.36 23.25
CA ASN A 655 11.66 0.07 22.82
C ASN A 655 10.57 -0.85 22.26
N ILE A 656 9.42 -0.93 22.94
CA ILE A 656 8.29 -1.76 22.52
C ILE A 656 7.66 -1.21 21.23
N SER A 657 7.45 0.10 21.15
CA SER A 657 6.89 0.78 19.97
C SER A 657 7.77 0.58 18.74
N SER A 658 9.10 0.68 18.87
CA SER A 658 10.03 0.38 17.78
C SER A 658 9.87 -1.06 17.27
N ILE A 659 9.79 -2.05 18.17
CA ILE A 659 9.60 -3.47 17.78
C ILE A 659 8.23 -3.69 17.12
N LEU A 660 7.18 -3.12 17.71
CA LEU A 660 5.79 -3.26 17.28
C LEU A 660 5.40 -2.26 16.18
N HIS A 661 6.34 -1.48 15.65
CA HIS A 661 6.05 -0.52 14.59
C HIS A 661 5.41 -1.23 13.39
N GLY A 662 4.26 -0.73 12.94
CA GLY A 662 3.47 -1.35 11.87
C GLY A 662 2.72 -2.62 12.28
N ALA A 663 2.46 -2.86 13.57
CA ALA A 663 1.57 -3.94 14.01
C ALA A 663 0.12 -3.72 13.55
N GLY A 664 -0.28 -2.46 13.37
CA GLY A 664 -1.55 -2.08 12.77
C GLY A 664 -2.73 -2.61 13.58
N ALA A 665 -3.69 -3.25 12.90
CA ALA A 665 -4.89 -3.81 13.54
C ALA A 665 -4.58 -4.93 14.57
N ASN A 666 -3.38 -5.52 14.53
CA ASN A 666 -2.94 -6.56 15.47
C ASN A 666 -2.11 -6.00 16.64
N ALA A 667 -2.11 -4.68 16.85
CA ALA A 667 -1.29 -4.04 17.88
C ALA A 667 -1.47 -4.65 19.28
N ALA A 668 -2.71 -4.81 19.74
CA ALA A 668 -3.01 -5.35 21.07
C ALA A 668 -2.53 -6.81 21.22
N SER A 669 -2.83 -7.67 20.24
CA SER A 669 -2.39 -9.07 20.29
C SER A 669 -0.87 -9.19 20.20
N ALA A 670 -0.23 -8.45 19.31
CA ALA A 670 1.23 -8.44 19.17
C ALA A 670 1.94 -7.94 20.42
N PHE A 671 1.41 -6.89 21.07
CA PHE A 671 1.90 -6.42 22.36
C PHE A 671 1.78 -7.51 23.43
N LYS A 672 0.59 -8.11 23.58
CA LYS A 672 0.34 -9.17 24.56
C LYS A 672 1.26 -10.38 24.35
N GLU A 673 1.42 -10.82 23.12
CA GLU A 673 2.28 -11.95 22.76
C GLU A 673 3.76 -11.65 23.04
N LEU A 674 4.24 -10.46 22.68
CA LEU A 674 5.61 -10.04 22.98
C LEU A 674 5.84 -9.94 24.49
N TYR A 675 4.90 -9.34 25.22
CA TYR A 675 4.94 -9.27 26.68
C TYR A 675 4.99 -10.67 27.31
N ASN A 676 4.11 -11.58 26.88
CA ASN A 676 4.10 -12.97 27.35
C ASN A 676 5.36 -13.74 26.94
N THR A 677 6.11 -13.26 25.96
CA THR A 677 7.43 -13.80 25.61
C THR A 677 8.51 -13.31 26.58
N PHE A 678 8.37 -12.08 27.07
CA PHE A 678 9.30 -11.46 28.01
C PHE A 678 9.05 -11.84 29.47
N PHE A 679 7.80 -12.09 29.87
CA PHE A 679 7.40 -12.30 31.26
C PHE A 679 6.56 -13.57 31.47
N ASP A 680 6.69 -14.17 32.65
CA ASP A 680 5.80 -15.24 33.11
C ASP A 680 4.56 -14.68 33.84
N GLU A 681 3.65 -15.56 34.27
CA GLU A 681 2.42 -15.17 34.98
C GLU A 681 2.71 -14.45 36.30
N LYS A 682 3.88 -14.68 36.89
CA LYS A 682 4.37 -14.00 38.10
C LYS A 682 5.17 -12.74 37.78
N ARG A 683 5.13 -12.28 36.52
CA ARG A 683 5.83 -11.07 36.01
C ARG A 683 7.34 -11.14 36.11
N ASN A 684 7.93 -12.33 36.23
CA ASN A 684 9.37 -12.50 36.18
C ASN A 684 9.85 -12.58 34.73
N ILE A 685 11.04 -12.02 34.47
CA ILE A 685 11.67 -12.09 33.14
C ILE A 685 11.90 -13.55 32.74
N LYS A 686 11.25 -13.97 31.64
CA LYS A 686 11.37 -15.28 31.02
C LYS A 686 12.76 -15.53 30.44
N ARG A 687 13.05 -16.81 30.21
CA ARG A 687 14.35 -17.30 29.72
C ARG A 687 14.85 -16.56 28.49
N TYR A 688 13.99 -16.30 27.50
CA TYR A 688 14.38 -15.72 26.21
C TYR A 688 15.01 -14.34 26.38
N LEU A 689 14.30 -13.41 27.03
CA LEU A 689 14.83 -12.08 27.30
C LEU A 689 16.03 -12.13 28.25
N LYS A 690 15.95 -12.97 29.30
CA LYS A 690 17.05 -13.16 30.26
C LYS A 690 18.35 -13.56 29.57
N HIS A 691 18.34 -14.43 28.57
CA HIS A 691 19.57 -14.83 27.87
C HIS A 691 20.25 -13.67 27.15
N PHE A 692 19.49 -12.76 26.53
CA PHE A 692 20.05 -11.61 25.85
C PHE A 692 20.68 -10.57 26.79
N ILE A 693 20.01 -10.28 27.92
CA ILE A 693 20.37 -9.15 28.80
C ILE A 693 21.24 -9.56 29.99
N LYS A 694 21.44 -10.86 30.24
CA LYS A 694 22.22 -11.34 31.38
C LYS A 694 23.70 -10.96 31.22
N LYS A 695 24.18 -10.07 32.08
CA LYS A 695 25.60 -9.73 32.20
C LYS A 695 26.36 -10.87 32.90
N LYS A 696 26.89 -11.83 32.14
CA LYS A 696 27.82 -12.86 32.67
C LYS A 696 29.29 -12.47 32.52
N ASP A 697 29.67 -11.76 31.45
CA ASP A 697 31.08 -11.62 31.06
C ASP A 697 31.50 -10.17 30.78
N GLY A 698 31.26 -9.24 31.70
CA GLY A 698 31.91 -7.93 31.77
C GLY A 698 31.76 -6.93 30.59
N LYS A 699 31.28 -7.28 29.40
CA LYS A 699 31.12 -6.37 28.23
C LYS A 699 30.36 -6.91 26.98
N LYS A 700 29.82 -8.14 26.96
CA LYS A 700 29.30 -8.79 25.73
C LYS A 700 27.83 -9.25 25.76
N SER A 701 26.91 -8.47 26.32
CA SER A 701 25.46 -8.78 26.28
C SER A 701 24.70 -7.76 25.42
N PHE A 702 23.59 -8.17 24.81
CA PHE A 702 22.70 -7.25 24.11
C PHE A 702 22.00 -6.33 25.13
N THR A 703 21.80 -5.08 24.74
CA THR A 703 20.91 -4.17 25.46
C THR A 703 19.51 -4.21 24.86
N LEU A 704 18.50 -3.73 25.59
CA LEU A 704 17.16 -3.57 25.05
C LEU A 704 17.13 -2.62 23.85
N HIS A 705 17.96 -1.58 23.85
CA HIS A 705 18.15 -0.70 22.71
C HIS A 705 18.69 -1.46 21.47
N ASN A 706 19.61 -2.41 21.67
CA ASN A 706 20.10 -3.24 20.58
C ASN A 706 18.99 -4.14 20.03
N LEU A 707 18.22 -4.78 20.91
CA LEU A 707 17.13 -5.65 20.50
C LEU A 707 16.02 -4.87 19.79
N SER A 708 15.65 -3.70 20.29
CA SER A 708 14.64 -2.85 19.63
C SER A 708 15.14 -2.36 18.28
N GLY A 709 16.42 -2.00 18.14
CA GLY A 709 17.00 -1.64 16.85
C GLY A 709 16.94 -2.78 15.84
N ILE A 710 17.36 -4.00 16.24
CA ILE A 710 17.35 -5.19 15.38
C ILE A 710 15.93 -5.55 14.95
N LEU A 711 15.00 -5.58 15.91
CA LEU A 711 13.63 -6.03 15.71
C LEU A 711 12.68 -4.88 15.35
N SER A 712 13.21 -3.68 15.07
CA SER A 712 12.40 -2.54 14.70
C SER A 712 11.57 -2.86 13.45
N GLY A 713 10.27 -2.59 13.49
CA GLY A 713 9.35 -2.91 12.40
C GLY A 713 8.99 -4.40 12.27
N ALA A 714 9.20 -5.22 13.32
CA ALA A 714 8.69 -6.59 13.33
C ALA A 714 7.14 -6.62 13.37
N GLY A 715 6.52 -5.58 13.94
CA GLY A 715 5.08 -5.36 13.91
C GLY A 715 4.31 -6.53 14.53
N ALA A 716 3.35 -7.07 13.79
CA ALA A 716 2.52 -8.19 14.24
C ALA A 716 3.32 -9.49 14.47
N ASN A 717 4.52 -9.63 13.89
CA ASN A 717 5.36 -10.82 14.01
C ASN A 717 6.44 -10.70 15.09
N ALA A 718 6.33 -9.71 16.00
CA ALA A 718 7.36 -9.40 16.98
C ALA A 718 7.79 -10.60 17.84
N LYS A 719 6.82 -11.41 18.31
CA LYS A 719 7.11 -12.64 19.08
C LYS A 719 7.95 -13.63 18.27
N ASP A 720 7.47 -14.01 17.09
CA ASP A 720 8.14 -14.98 16.22
C ASP A 720 9.54 -14.49 15.81
N ALA A 721 9.66 -13.20 15.48
CA ALA A 721 10.94 -12.57 15.16
C ALA A 721 11.93 -12.63 16.33
N PHE A 722 11.45 -12.33 17.55
CA PHE A 722 12.25 -12.38 18.77
C PHE A 722 12.71 -13.81 19.09
N GLU A 723 11.81 -14.80 19.03
CA GLU A 723 12.13 -16.20 19.27
C GLU A 723 13.10 -16.77 18.23
N LYS A 724 12.90 -16.47 16.93
CA LYS A 724 13.82 -16.86 15.86
C LYS A 724 15.19 -16.23 16.01
N LEU A 725 15.26 -14.96 16.43
CA LEU A 725 16.53 -14.29 16.71
C LEU A 725 17.23 -14.91 17.92
N HIS A 726 16.47 -15.20 18.99
CA HIS A 726 16.98 -15.92 20.14
C HIS A 726 17.59 -17.25 19.73
N ASN A 727 16.86 -18.08 18.98
CA ASN A 727 17.30 -19.42 18.61
C ASN A 727 18.51 -19.41 17.67
N ALA A 728 18.74 -18.31 16.94
CA ALA A 728 19.98 -18.11 16.18
C ALA A 728 21.18 -17.77 17.08
N CYS A 729 20.94 -17.14 18.24
CA CYS A 729 21.96 -16.62 19.14
C CYS A 729 22.24 -17.53 20.36
N PHE A 730 21.25 -18.29 20.81
CA PHE A 730 21.27 -19.10 22.03
C PHE A 730 20.50 -20.41 21.84
N ASN A 731 20.93 -21.46 22.55
CA ASN A 731 20.15 -22.68 22.69
C ASN A 731 19.14 -22.59 23.84
N ASP A 732 18.33 -23.64 24.05
CA ASP A 732 17.29 -23.68 25.10
C ASP A 732 17.82 -23.50 26.52
N LYS A 733 19.11 -23.81 26.75
CA LYS A 733 19.80 -23.64 28.05
C LYS A 733 20.40 -22.24 28.22
N GLY A 734 20.28 -21.37 27.22
CA GLY A 734 20.87 -20.02 27.21
C GLY A 734 22.37 -20.00 26.98
N LYS A 735 22.95 -21.10 26.47
CA LYS A 735 24.34 -21.10 25.99
C LYS A 735 24.35 -20.44 24.60
N ARG A 736 25.31 -19.55 24.37
CA ARG A 736 25.53 -18.93 23.05
C ARG A 736 25.70 -20.02 21.99
N THR A 737 25.11 -19.79 20.83
CA THR A 737 25.35 -20.62 19.63
C THR A 737 26.74 -20.36 19.11
N GLU A 738 27.22 -21.30 18.30
CA GLU A 738 28.51 -21.18 17.60
C GLU A 738 28.56 -19.92 16.72
N LEU A 739 27.46 -19.64 16.01
CA LEU A 739 27.29 -18.44 15.21
C LEU A 739 27.62 -17.16 15.98
N LEU A 740 27.05 -16.98 17.18
CA LEU A 740 27.29 -15.78 17.97
C LEU A 740 28.69 -15.75 18.60
N ASP A 741 29.20 -16.92 19.02
CA ASP A 741 30.56 -17.04 19.54
C ASP A 741 31.61 -16.66 18.50
N ASP A 742 31.43 -17.07 17.25
CA ASP A 742 32.40 -16.81 16.18
C ASP A 742 32.40 -15.33 15.77
N PHE A 743 31.25 -14.66 15.73
CA PHE A 743 31.19 -13.19 15.63
C PHE A 743 31.95 -12.50 16.77
N TYR A 744 31.79 -12.96 18.00
CA TYR A 744 32.46 -12.37 19.17
C TYR A 744 33.97 -12.65 19.19
N LYS A 745 34.43 -13.75 18.61
CA LYS A 745 35.86 -14.04 18.39
C LYS A 745 36.44 -13.17 17.28
N ALA A 746 35.67 -12.92 16.22
CA ALA A 746 36.03 -11.98 15.16
C ALA A 746 35.95 -10.50 15.59
N GLY A 747 35.53 -10.21 16.83
CA GLY A 747 35.56 -8.86 17.40
C GLY A 747 34.26 -8.05 17.22
N PHE A 748 33.22 -8.64 16.63
CA PHE A 748 31.90 -8.01 16.59
C PHE A 748 31.30 -7.95 18.00
N ARG A 749 30.81 -6.77 18.39
CA ARG A 749 30.06 -6.56 19.63
C ARG A 749 28.55 -6.62 19.37
N PRO A 750 27.71 -6.84 20.40
CA PRO A 750 26.25 -6.75 20.28
C PRO A 750 25.77 -5.46 19.57
N SER A 751 26.41 -4.32 19.86
CA SER A 751 26.09 -3.04 19.21
C SER A 751 26.45 -3.02 17.72
N ASN A 752 27.50 -3.74 17.30
CA ASN A 752 27.88 -3.84 15.89
C ASN A 752 26.85 -4.68 15.13
N LEU A 753 26.49 -5.85 15.66
CA LEU A 753 25.44 -6.70 15.09
C LEU A 753 24.10 -5.97 15.05
N SER A 754 23.80 -5.18 16.10
CA SER A 754 22.61 -4.34 16.15
C SER A 754 22.57 -3.26 15.09
N CYS A 755 23.71 -2.63 14.79
CA CYS A 755 23.81 -1.63 13.73
C CYS A 755 23.62 -2.30 12.35
N MET A 756 24.31 -3.43 12.13
CA MET A 756 24.24 -4.20 10.88
C MET A 756 22.83 -4.74 10.58
N LEU A 757 22.08 -5.10 11.63
CA LEU A 757 20.73 -5.66 11.53
C LEU A 757 19.64 -4.63 11.91
N SER A 758 19.97 -3.35 11.99
CA SER A 758 19.00 -2.30 12.36
C SER A 758 17.85 -2.30 11.36
N GLY A 759 16.60 -2.32 11.85
CA GLY A 759 15.41 -2.37 11.00
C GLY A 759 15.19 -3.72 10.28
N ALA A 760 15.92 -4.78 10.65
CA ALA A 760 15.70 -6.10 10.07
C ALA A 760 14.32 -6.68 10.42
N GLY A 761 13.77 -6.31 11.59
CA GLY A 761 12.42 -6.67 12.02
C GLY A 761 12.23 -8.19 12.04
N ALA A 762 11.20 -8.67 11.33
CA ALA A 762 10.91 -10.10 11.21
C ALA A 762 12.02 -10.92 10.50
N ARG A 763 12.91 -10.26 9.75
CA ARG A 763 14.00 -10.92 9.01
C ARG A 763 15.32 -10.97 9.78
N ALA A 764 15.36 -10.49 11.03
CA ALA A 764 16.59 -10.40 11.82
C ALA A 764 17.39 -11.71 11.88
N SER A 765 16.72 -12.83 12.16
CA SER A 765 17.36 -14.14 12.26
C SER A 765 17.93 -14.64 10.92
N SER A 766 17.16 -14.51 9.82
CA SER A 766 17.62 -14.97 8.51
C SER A 766 18.74 -14.08 7.95
N LEU A 767 18.67 -12.77 8.17
CA LEU A 767 19.74 -11.85 7.79
C LEU A 767 21.01 -12.07 8.62
N LEU A 768 20.89 -12.33 9.93
CA LEU A 768 22.04 -12.69 10.78
C LEU A 768 22.71 -13.97 10.29
N LYS A 769 21.94 -15.00 9.94
CA LYS A 769 22.47 -16.26 9.38
C LYS A 769 23.13 -16.06 8.02
N ARG A 770 22.50 -15.29 7.11
CA ARG A 770 23.10 -14.96 5.82
C ARG A 770 24.41 -14.20 6.00
N PHE A 771 24.42 -13.20 6.88
CA PHE A 771 25.61 -12.43 7.21
C PHE A 771 26.73 -13.33 7.79
N TYR A 772 26.37 -14.30 8.63
CA TYR A 772 27.30 -15.31 9.13
C TYR A 772 27.91 -16.13 7.99
N CYS A 773 27.12 -16.63 7.04
CA CYS A 773 27.65 -17.41 5.90
C CYS A 773 28.57 -16.59 4.99
N VAL A 774 28.37 -15.28 4.89
CA VAL A 774 29.30 -14.40 4.15
C VAL A 774 30.61 -14.22 4.90
N CYS A 775 30.57 -14.13 6.24
CA CYS A 775 31.74 -13.86 7.07
C CYS A 775 32.55 -15.11 7.45
N PHE A 776 31.92 -16.29 7.48
CA PHE A 776 32.52 -17.54 7.96
C PHE A 776 32.22 -18.72 7.02
N ASN A 777 33.23 -19.55 6.78
CA ASN A 777 33.10 -20.76 5.96
C ASN A 777 32.52 -21.94 6.79
N GLU A 778 32.32 -23.09 6.15
CA GLU A 778 31.82 -24.32 6.82
C GLU A 778 32.76 -24.81 7.94
N LYS A 779 34.05 -24.50 7.85
CA LYS A 779 35.06 -24.80 8.89
C LYS A 779 35.05 -23.78 10.03
N ARG A 780 34.17 -22.77 9.98
CA ARG A 780 34.02 -21.69 10.96
C ARG A 780 35.24 -20.76 11.03
N GLU A 781 36.00 -20.72 9.95
CA GLU A 781 37.10 -19.77 9.76
C GLU A 781 36.56 -18.53 9.04
N LYS A 782 37.23 -17.39 9.25
CA LYS A 782 36.90 -16.15 8.52
C LYS A 782 37.00 -16.42 7.02
N THR A 783 36.01 -15.95 6.27
CA THR A 783 36.08 -15.99 4.81
C THR A 783 37.06 -14.93 4.31
N LYS A 784 37.51 -15.11 3.07
CA LYS A 784 38.29 -14.09 2.36
C LYS A 784 37.61 -12.72 2.38
N PHE A 785 36.27 -12.67 2.30
CA PHE A 785 35.51 -11.43 2.39
C PHE A 785 35.84 -10.61 3.64
N LEU A 786 35.88 -11.26 4.81
CA LEU A 786 36.14 -10.58 6.07
C LEU A 786 37.64 -10.32 6.30
N ASP A 787 38.50 -11.25 5.87
CA ASP A 787 39.95 -11.11 5.99
C ASP A 787 40.48 -9.95 5.14
N ASP A 788 40.06 -9.82 3.87
CA ASP A 788 40.49 -8.72 2.99
C ASP A 788 40.12 -7.34 3.60
N PHE A 789 38.95 -7.22 4.24
CA PHE A 789 38.58 -6.00 4.98
C PHE A 789 39.46 -5.75 6.20
N TYR A 790 39.79 -6.78 6.98
CA TYR A 790 40.65 -6.63 8.16
C TYR A 790 42.09 -6.26 7.77
N ASP A 791 42.59 -6.89 6.71
CA ASP A 791 43.93 -6.61 6.16
C ASP A 791 44.00 -5.18 5.60
N ALA A 792 42.90 -4.67 5.04
CA ALA A 792 42.77 -3.27 4.65
C ALA A 792 42.59 -2.30 5.83
N GLY A 793 42.45 -2.79 7.06
CA GLY A 793 42.35 -1.98 8.28
C GLY A 793 40.93 -1.66 8.75
N PHE A 794 39.90 -2.29 8.19
CA PHE A 794 38.53 -2.16 8.68
C PHE A 794 38.35 -2.92 9.98
N ARG A 795 37.71 -2.28 10.97
CA ARG A 795 37.24 -2.95 12.19
C ARG A 795 35.77 -3.36 12.02
N PRO A 796 35.28 -4.32 12.81
CA PRO A 796 33.85 -4.68 12.83
C PRO A 796 32.92 -3.48 12.97
N CYS A 797 33.27 -2.49 13.79
CA CYS A 797 32.44 -1.28 13.95
C CYS A 797 32.39 -0.42 12.70
N ASP A 798 33.46 -0.40 11.92
CA ASP A 798 33.58 0.41 10.72
C ASP A 798 32.68 -0.16 9.61
N LEU A 799 32.74 -1.49 9.41
CA LEU A 799 31.85 -2.21 8.48
C LEU A 799 30.37 -2.06 8.87
N CYS A 800 30.04 -2.25 10.15
CA CYS A 800 28.65 -2.15 10.62
C CYS A 800 28.07 -0.72 10.52
N ASN A 801 28.93 0.30 10.60
CA ASN A 801 28.52 1.70 10.47
C ASN A 801 28.19 2.07 9.02
N ILE A 802 29.00 1.61 8.07
CA ILE A 802 28.77 1.82 6.64
C ILE A 802 27.52 1.06 6.18
N LEU A 803 27.44 -0.22 6.53
CA LEU A 803 26.40 -1.14 6.10
C LEU A 803 25.23 -1.22 7.11
N SER A 804 24.97 -0.15 7.86
CA SER A 804 23.88 -0.11 8.85
C SER A 804 22.57 -0.54 8.20
N GLY A 805 21.89 -1.57 8.73
CA GLY A 805 20.67 -2.14 8.16
C GLY A 805 20.83 -2.88 6.81
N ALA A 806 22.03 -2.98 6.26
CA ALA A 806 22.33 -3.53 4.93
C ALA A 806 23.30 -4.72 4.98
N ALA A 807 23.09 -5.64 5.92
CA ALA A 807 23.94 -6.83 6.11
C ALA A 807 24.18 -7.65 4.84
N SER A 808 23.21 -7.65 3.90
CA SER A 808 23.30 -8.38 2.62
C SER A 808 24.24 -7.73 1.60
N SER A 809 24.64 -6.48 1.79
CA SER A 809 25.49 -5.74 0.84
C SER A 809 26.99 -5.90 1.11
N LEU A 810 27.39 -6.68 2.13
CA LEU A 810 28.79 -6.89 2.46
C LEU A 810 29.57 -7.52 1.28
N GLU A 811 28.99 -8.50 0.61
CA GLU A 811 29.62 -9.19 -0.52
C GLU A 811 29.78 -8.26 -1.74
N GLU A 812 28.73 -7.51 -2.07
CA GLU A 812 28.76 -6.51 -3.13
C GLU A 812 29.83 -5.43 -2.86
N PHE A 813 29.86 -4.92 -1.62
CA PHE A 813 30.83 -3.91 -1.21
C PHE A 813 32.27 -4.45 -1.20
N HIS A 814 32.48 -5.70 -0.78
CA HIS A 814 33.77 -6.35 -0.88
C HIS A 814 34.23 -6.43 -2.35
N ASN A 815 33.37 -6.93 -3.24
CA ASN A 815 33.71 -7.08 -4.64
C ASN A 815 34.05 -5.72 -5.26
N PHE A 816 33.30 -4.68 -4.90
CA PHE A 816 33.59 -3.31 -5.30
C PHE A 816 34.98 -2.83 -4.82
N CYS A 817 35.36 -3.08 -3.57
CA CYS A 817 36.61 -2.61 -2.99
C CYS A 817 37.85 -3.43 -3.38
N PHE A 818 37.72 -4.73 -3.66
CA PHE A 818 38.86 -5.64 -3.77
C PHE A 818 38.96 -6.41 -5.09
N ILE A 819 37.90 -6.45 -5.89
CA ILE A 819 37.84 -7.24 -7.13
C ILE A 819 37.68 -6.32 -8.35
N GLY A 820 38.28 -6.71 -9.47
CA GLY A 820 38.11 -6.01 -10.75
C GLY A 820 38.74 -4.62 -10.80
N GLU A 821 38.18 -3.76 -11.66
CA GLU A 821 38.69 -2.40 -11.92
C GLU A 821 38.33 -1.40 -10.82
N THR A 822 37.25 -1.67 -10.07
CA THR A 822 36.75 -0.77 -9.02
C THR A 822 37.62 -0.75 -7.77
N LYS A 823 38.53 -1.72 -7.60
CA LYS A 823 39.49 -1.73 -6.48
C LYS A 823 40.39 -0.49 -6.43
N LYS A 824 40.55 0.22 -7.55
CA LYS A 824 41.33 1.47 -7.61
C LYS A 824 40.76 2.53 -6.66
N TYR A 825 39.44 2.56 -6.45
CA TYR A 825 38.77 3.58 -5.65
C TYR A 825 39.24 3.58 -4.19
N LEU A 826 39.28 2.42 -3.53
CA LEU A 826 39.77 2.32 -2.15
C LEU A 826 41.27 2.64 -2.08
N ASN A 827 42.05 2.15 -3.05
CA ASN A 827 43.50 2.35 -3.08
C ASN A 827 43.89 3.83 -3.20
N HIS A 828 43.15 4.63 -3.98
CA HIS A 828 43.42 6.07 -4.11
C HIS A 828 43.25 6.78 -2.76
N PHE A 829 42.15 6.54 -2.05
CA PHE A 829 41.96 7.10 -0.71
C PHE A 829 43.07 6.70 0.28
N LEU A 830 43.45 5.43 0.30
CA LEU A 830 44.48 4.94 1.23
C LEU A 830 45.87 5.53 0.92
N LYS A 831 46.19 5.78 -0.37
CA LYS A 831 47.43 6.47 -0.78
C LYS A 831 47.45 7.93 -0.31
N GLU A 832 46.32 8.61 -0.39
CA GLU A 832 46.15 10.02 -0.02
C GLU A 832 45.85 10.22 1.48
N SER A 833 46.34 9.31 2.33
CA SER A 833 46.27 9.38 3.79
C SER A 833 44.87 9.39 4.41
N PHE A 834 43.79 9.11 3.66
CA PHE A 834 42.51 8.79 4.27
C PHE A 834 42.63 7.45 4.98
N THR A 835 42.37 7.44 6.29
CA THR A 835 42.24 6.17 7.00
C THR A 835 40.90 5.52 6.68
N VAL A 836 40.82 4.20 6.82
CA VAL A 836 39.54 3.48 6.73
C VAL A 836 38.49 4.09 7.67
N SER A 837 38.88 4.44 8.90
CA SER A 837 37.96 5.09 9.84
C SER A 837 37.47 6.44 9.33
N ASN A 838 38.26 7.17 8.53
CA ASN A 838 37.81 8.43 7.92
C ASN A 838 36.68 8.18 6.93
N LEU A 839 36.88 7.22 6.01
CA LEU A 839 35.87 6.85 5.02
C LEU A 839 34.60 6.32 5.69
N CYS A 840 34.74 5.51 6.73
CA CYS A 840 33.59 4.94 7.44
C CYS A 840 32.76 5.98 8.20
N ASN A 841 33.39 7.07 8.67
CA ASN A 841 32.65 8.17 9.27
C ASN A 841 31.87 8.97 8.21
N ILE A 842 32.45 9.16 7.02
CA ILE A 842 31.84 9.90 5.91
C ILE A 842 30.64 9.11 5.39
N LEU A 843 30.89 7.85 5.02
CA LEU A 843 29.92 6.94 4.40
C LEU A 843 29.05 6.20 5.43
N HIS A 844 29.01 6.68 6.68
CA HIS A 844 28.14 6.14 7.71
C HIS A 844 26.68 6.24 7.27
N GLY A 845 25.94 5.12 7.33
CA GLY A 845 24.54 5.06 6.91
C GLY A 845 24.33 5.15 5.40
N ALA A 846 25.33 4.77 4.58
CA ALA A 846 25.12 4.61 3.14
C ALA A 846 24.24 3.37 2.82
N GLU A 847 24.25 2.38 3.72
CA GLU A 847 23.41 1.17 3.66
C GLU A 847 23.64 0.39 2.34
N THR A 848 22.58 0.07 1.61
CA THR A 848 22.66 -0.67 0.33
C THR A 848 23.27 0.14 -0.80
N ASN A 849 23.39 1.46 -0.68
CA ASN A 849 23.91 2.34 -1.72
C ASN A 849 25.40 2.64 -1.56
N ILE A 850 26.09 1.92 -0.68
CA ILE A 850 27.49 2.17 -0.35
C ILE A 850 28.39 2.22 -1.58
N CYS A 851 28.27 1.30 -2.54
CA CYS A 851 29.14 1.29 -3.72
C CYS A 851 28.96 2.57 -4.55
N PHE A 852 27.72 3.04 -4.71
CA PHE A 852 27.41 4.28 -5.42
C PHE A 852 27.91 5.51 -4.65
N ALA A 853 27.66 5.57 -3.34
CA ALA A 853 28.11 6.67 -2.50
C ALA A 853 29.65 6.75 -2.44
N PHE A 854 30.32 5.60 -2.35
CA PHE A 854 31.77 5.49 -2.34
C PHE A 854 32.35 5.95 -3.68
N LYS A 855 31.79 5.47 -4.81
CA LYS A 855 32.22 5.89 -6.16
C LYS A 855 32.01 7.39 -6.36
N GLY A 856 30.81 7.91 -6.07
CA GLY A 856 30.54 9.34 -6.24
C GLY A 856 31.46 10.20 -5.38
N PHE A 857 31.75 9.77 -4.15
CA PHE A 857 32.67 10.48 -3.28
C PHE A 857 34.11 10.43 -3.82
N HIS A 858 34.54 9.27 -4.33
CA HIS A 858 35.81 9.11 -5.03
C HIS A 858 35.91 10.07 -6.21
N ASP A 859 34.94 10.07 -7.12
CA ASP A 859 34.97 10.83 -8.37
C ASP A 859 34.94 12.35 -8.15
N VAL A 860 34.56 12.79 -6.96
CA VAL A 860 34.70 14.19 -6.53
C VAL A 860 36.07 14.49 -5.95
N CYS A 861 36.73 13.52 -5.33
CA CYS A 861 38.05 13.68 -4.71
C CYS A 861 39.20 13.44 -5.67
N PHE A 862 39.05 12.51 -6.63
CA PHE A 862 40.10 12.06 -7.52
C PHE A 862 39.63 11.93 -8.97
N ASP A 863 40.57 12.10 -9.90
CA ASP A 863 40.40 11.75 -11.31
C ASP A 863 40.51 10.22 -11.55
N GLU A 864 40.34 9.78 -12.80
CA GLU A 864 40.39 8.37 -13.16
C GLU A 864 41.76 7.70 -12.88
N THR A 865 42.83 8.49 -12.85
CA THR A 865 44.22 8.07 -12.60
C THR A 865 44.59 8.11 -11.12
N GLY A 866 43.74 8.70 -10.28
CA GLY A 866 43.92 8.83 -8.84
C GLY A 866 44.62 10.11 -8.39
N ASN A 867 44.76 11.12 -9.25
CA ASN A 867 45.25 12.43 -8.81
C ASN A 867 44.12 13.21 -8.15
N ASN A 868 44.47 14.07 -7.20
CA ASN A 868 43.54 14.96 -6.53
C ASN A 868 42.82 15.85 -7.54
N THR A 869 41.50 15.94 -7.43
CA THR A 869 40.74 16.96 -8.15
C THR A 869 41.09 18.34 -7.58
N GLN A 870 40.73 19.40 -8.32
CA GLN A 870 40.84 20.77 -7.81
C GLN A 870 40.12 20.92 -6.45
N LEU A 871 38.94 20.31 -6.32
CA LEU A 871 38.13 20.39 -5.11
C LEU A 871 38.88 19.88 -3.88
N LEU A 872 39.53 18.72 -3.97
CA LEU A 872 40.29 18.17 -2.85
C LEU A 872 41.58 18.97 -2.61
N SER A 873 42.23 19.40 -3.69
CA SER A 873 43.46 20.21 -3.64
C SER A 873 43.24 21.53 -2.90
N ASP A 874 42.13 22.23 -3.17
CA ASP A 874 41.78 23.48 -2.48
C ASP A 874 41.69 23.31 -0.95
N PHE A 875 41.12 22.19 -0.48
CA PHE A 875 41.06 21.91 0.95
C PHE A 875 42.43 21.61 1.55
N TYR A 876 43.29 20.88 0.83
CA TYR A 876 44.65 20.61 1.28
C TYR A 876 45.51 21.87 1.32
N ASP A 877 45.39 22.73 0.30
CA ASP A 877 46.06 24.03 0.24
C ASP A 877 45.57 24.96 1.36
N ALA A 878 44.30 24.87 1.73
CA ALA A 878 43.72 25.54 2.89
C ALA A 878 44.09 24.90 4.25
N GLY A 879 44.88 23.82 4.26
CA GLY A 879 45.41 23.18 5.46
C GLY A 879 44.48 22.17 6.14
N PHE A 880 43.40 21.72 5.48
CA PHE A 880 42.58 20.63 5.99
C PHE A 880 43.25 19.28 5.76
N SER A 881 43.28 18.44 6.79
CA SER A 881 43.66 17.03 6.63
C SER A 881 42.47 16.15 6.25
N PRO A 882 42.70 14.93 5.73
CA PRO A 882 41.64 13.92 5.57
C PRO A 882 40.81 13.67 6.84
N CYS A 883 41.44 13.77 8.01
CA CYS A 883 40.76 13.64 9.30
C CYS A 883 39.82 14.81 9.60
N ASP A 884 40.17 16.03 9.16
CA ASP A 884 39.33 17.21 9.33
C ASP A 884 38.12 17.14 8.40
N LEU A 885 38.33 16.79 7.13
CA LEU A 885 37.25 16.57 6.17
C LEU A 885 36.29 15.47 6.64
N SER A 886 36.83 14.37 7.17
CA SER A 886 36.01 13.28 7.74
C SER A 886 35.17 13.71 8.94
N ASN A 887 35.66 14.62 9.78
CA ASN A 887 34.86 15.15 10.89
C ASN A 887 33.71 16.02 10.39
N ILE A 888 33.98 16.87 9.39
CA ILE A 888 33.00 17.77 8.76
C ILE A 888 31.92 16.96 8.05
N LEU A 889 32.32 16.00 7.24
CA LEU A 889 31.45 15.14 6.43
C LEU A 889 30.92 13.91 7.19
N SER A 890 31.11 13.85 8.50
CA SER A 890 30.66 12.73 9.31
C SER A 890 29.13 12.55 9.20
N MET A 891 28.69 11.32 8.94
CA MET A 891 27.26 10.95 8.75
C MET A 891 26.59 11.57 7.52
N THR A 892 27.36 11.84 6.46
CA THR A 892 26.78 12.30 5.19
C THR A 892 26.24 11.13 4.35
N GLY A 893 26.79 9.93 4.52
CA GLY A 893 26.27 8.69 3.94
C GLY A 893 26.18 8.79 2.42
N ASN A 894 24.97 8.58 1.89
CA ASN A 894 24.67 8.65 0.45
C ASN A 894 24.81 10.06 -0.16
N ASN A 895 24.84 11.09 0.67
CA ASN A 895 24.92 12.49 0.23
C ASN A 895 26.35 13.04 0.26
N SER A 896 27.36 12.24 0.64
CA SER A 896 28.74 12.67 0.83
C SER A 896 29.27 13.51 -0.35
N THR A 897 29.05 13.04 -1.57
CA THR A 897 29.41 13.72 -2.83
C THR A 897 28.83 15.12 -2.94
N PHE A 898 27.51 15.24 -2.80
CA PHE A 898 26.80 16.51 -2.92
C PHE A 898 27.22 17.47 -1.81
N ILE A 899 27.25 16.96 -0.58
CA ILE A 899 27.58 17.75 0.59
C ILE A 899 29.01 18.31 0.52
N LEU A 900 29.98 17.51 0.06
CA LEU A 900 31.35 18.00 -0.14
C LEU A 900 31.39 19.12 -1.20
N ARG A 901 30.68 18.98 -2.33
CA ARG A 901 30.60 20.04 -3.35
C ARG A 901 29.97 21.32 -2.82
N SER A 902 28.83 21.24 -2.13
CA SER A 902 28.16 22.41 -1.57
C SER A 902 29.02 23.07 -0.50
N PHE A 903 29.70 22.28 0.34
CA PHE A 903 30.60 22.81 1.35
C PHE A 903 31.83 23.49 0.73
N HIS A 904 32.40 22.92 -0.34
CA HIS A 904 33.46 23.55 -1.13
C HIS A 904 32.99 24.89 -1.72
N GLU A 905 31.81 24.93 -2.35
CA GLU A 905 31.26 26.16 -2.91
C GLU A 905 31.10 27.26 -1.85
N CYS A 906 30.60 26.92 -0.66
CA CYS A 906 30.50 27.87 0.45
C CYS A 906 31.86 28.31 1.02
N CYS A 907 32.90 27.48 0.93
CA CYS A 907 34.22 27.83 1.44
C CYS A 907 35.01 28.72 0.48
N PHE A 908 34.95 28.43 -0.83
CA PHE A 908 35.88 28.97 -1.82
C PHE A 908 35.23 29.79 -2.96
N ASN A 909 33.93 29.59 -3.24
CA ASN A 909 33.27 30.24 -4.38
C ASN A 909 32.27 31.35 -3.96
N ARG A 910 31.73 31.28 -2.74
CA ARG A 910 30.81 32.29 -2.19
C ARG A 910 31.48 33.07 -1.06
N GLN A 911 31.72 34.36 -1.31
CA GLN A 911 32.02 35.38 -0.28
C GLN A 911 33.24 35.10 0.63
N ASP A 912 34.13 34.19 0.25
CA ASP A 912 35.43 33.95 0.90
C ASP A 912 35.36 33.67 2.43
N TYR A 913 34.26 33.05 2.88
CA TYR A 913 33.97 32.82 4.30
C TYR A 913 35.10 32.10 5.04
N LEU A 914 35.78 31.17 4.36
CA LEU A 914 36.89 30.44 4.95
C LEU A 914 38.07 31.37 5.29
N ASN A 915 38.33 32.38 4.45
CA ASN A 915 39.39 33.37 4.69
C ASN A 915 39.08 34.25 5.91
N HIS A 916 37.80 34.58 6.16
CA HIS A 916 37.41 35.30 7.38
C HIS A 916 37.71 34.48 8.64
N PHE A 917 37.35 33.19 8.66
CA PHE A 917 37.73 32.30 9.76
C PHE A 917 39.26 32.25 9.94
N PHE A 918 40.02 32.07 8.86
CA PHE A 918 41.47 31.91 8.94
C PHE A 918 42.25 33.21 9.10
N ALA A 919 41.63 34.38 8.97
CA ALA A 919 42.21 35.63 9.46
C ALA A 919 42.35 35.61 10.99
N GLU A 920 41.44 34.90 11.67
CA GLU A 920 41.40 34.69 13.11
C GLU A 920 42.13 33.41 13.53
N LYS A 921 43.40 33.29 13.16
CA LYS A 921 44.23 32.07 13.37
C LYS A 921 44.33 31.62 14.83
N GLU A 922 44.15 32.55 15.77
CA GLU A 922 44.12 32.27 17.20
C GLU A 922 42.80 31.64 17.68
N VAL A 923 41.77 31.59 16.85
CA VAL A 923 40.47 31.02 17.20
C VAL A 923 40.05 29.92 16.23
N PHE A 924 40.29 30.11 14.93
CA PHE A 924 39.87 29.16 13.90
C PHE A 924 41.07 28.63 13.11
N THR A 925 41.36 27.35 13.34
CA THR A 925 42.24 26.54 12.50
C THR A 925 41.39 25.52 11.74
N PRO A 926 41.86 24.91 10.63
CA PRO A 926 41.14 23.84 9.95
C PRO A 926 40.65 22.75 10.91
N LYS A 927 41.52 22.35 11.85
CA LYS A 927 41.24 21.39 12.92
C LYS A 927 40.26 21.90 13.99
N GLY A 928 40.28 23.18 14.29
CA GLY A 928 39.32 23.81 15.19
C GLY A 928 37.92 23.83 14.58
N LEU A 929 37.83 24.28 13.33
CA LEU A 929 36.60 24.36 12.57
C LEU A 929 35.98 22.97 12.34
N SER A 930 36.81 21.98 11.99
CA SER A 930 36.35 20.58 11.83
C SER A 930 35.72 20.00 13.11
N LYS A 931 36.19 20.41 14.29
CA LYS A 931 35.60 20.01 15.59
C LYS A 931 34.29 20.72 15.89
N ILE A 932 34.16 22.00 15.56
CA ILE A 932 32.89 22.76 15.72
C ILE A 932 31.81 22.12 14.86
N LEU A 933 32.16 21.81 13.62
CA LEU A 933 31.26 21.28 12.60
C LEU A 933 31.05 19.75 12.68
N ARG A 934 31.74 19.08 13.61
CA ARG A 934 31.69 17.61 13.70
C ARG A 934 30.29 17.10 14.03
N GLY A 935 29.78 16.24 13.15
CA GLY A 935 28.48 15.57 13.32
C GLY A 935 27.28 16.43 12.93
N VAL A 936 27.51 17.49 12.15
CA VAL A 936 26.43 18.29 11.54
C VAL A 936 25.72 17.53 10.42
N GLY A 937 26.39 16.59 9.75
CA GLY A 937 25.82 15.72 8.73
C GLY A 937 25.41 16.48 7.47
N ILE A 938 24.21 16.18 6.96
CA ILE A 938 23.70 16.72 5.67
C ILE A 938 23.45 18.24 5.66
N ASN A 939 23.45 18.91 6.82
CA ASN A 939 23.16 20.35 6.90
C ASN A 939 24.42 21.21 7.00
N ILE A 940 25.59 20.65 6.69
CA ILE A 940 26.88 21.28 6.97
C ILE A 940 27.04 22.65 6.31
N TYR A 941 26.65 22.81 5.05
CA TYR A 941 26.84 24.08 4.34
C TYR A 941 25.96 25.19 4.94
N ILE A 942 24.67 24.91 5.21
CA ILE A 942 23.74 25.85 5.85
C ILE A 942 24.24 26.28 7.23
N ILE A 943 24.76 25.31 8.00
CA ILE A 943 25.26 25.57 9.35
C ILE A 943 26.59 26.31 9.32
N PHE A 944 27.44 26.04 8.33
CA PHE A 944 28.68 26.77 8.13
C PHE A 944 28.42 28.24 7.79
N GLU A 945 27.48 28.53 6.89
CA GLU A 945 27.06 29.91 6.59
C GLU A 945 26.52 30.63 7.83
N LYS A 946 25.66 29.97 8.62
CA LYS A 946 25.15 30.57 9.87
C LYS A 946 26.21 30.73 10.95
N LEU A 947 27.17 29.82 11.02
CA LEU A 947 28.30 29.94 11.93
C LEU A 947 29.16 31.14 11.51
N HIS A 948 29.37 31.33 10.21
CA HIS A 948 30.04 32.50 9.67
C HIS A 948 29.30 33.77 10.08
N ASP A 949 28.01 33.89 9.75
CA ASP A 949 27.22 35.10 10.04
C ASP A 949 27.10 35.41 11.55
N ALA A 950 27.24 34.40 12.40
CA ALA A 950 27.30 34.59 13.85
C ALA A 950 28.65 35.14 14.32
N CYS A 951 29.74 34.86 13.60
CA CYS A 951 31.11 35.22 13.97
C CYS A 951 31.63 36.46 13.23
N PHE A 952 31.18 36.66 12.00
CA PHE A 952 31.65 37.68 11.07
C PHE A 952 30.49 38.35 10.34
N ASP A 953 30.65 39.63 9.99
CA ASP A 953 29.77 40.28 9.03
C ASP A 953 30.12 39.90 7.58
N LYS A 954 29.35 40.41 6.61
CA LYS A 954 29.54 40.10 5.18
C LYS A 954 30.90 40.55 4.62
N VAL A 955 31.60 41.47 5.27
CA VAL A 955 32.91 41.97 4.85
C VAL A 955 34.06 41.38 5.67
N GLY A 956 33.77 40.45 6.59
CA GLY A 956 34.74 39.72 7.37
C GLY A 956 35.14 40.35 8.72
N ASN A 957 34.46 41.42 9.16
CA ASN A 957 34.73 41.98 10.49
C ASN A 957 34.09 41.10 11.58
N ARG A 958 34.77 40.97 12.72
CA ARG A 958 34.23 40.26 13.89
C ARG A 958 32.90 40.88 14.33
N THR A 959 31.90 40.03 14.56
CA THR A 959 30.67 40.45 15.21
C THR A 959 30.91 40.71 16.70
N ASN A 960 30.01 41.47 17.32
CA ASN A 960 30.00 41.64 18.78
C ASN A 960 29.92 40.29 19.51
N ASP A 961 29.23 39.31 18.92
CA ASP A 961 29.13 37.96 19.47
C ASP A 961 30.50 37.27 19.59
N LEU A 962 31.33 37.35 18.54
CA LEU A 962 32.68 36.79 18.57
C LEU A 962 33.62 37.59 19.48
N ASN A 963 33.56 38.92 19.45
CA ASN A 963 34.37 39.77 20.34
C ASN A 963 34.08 39.47 21.81
N ASN A 964 32.81 39.39 22.20
CA ASN A 964 32.41 39.02 23.56
C ASN A 964 32.89 37.61 23.93
N LEU A 965 32.87 36.64 23.01
CA LEU A 965 33.36 35.28 23.27
C LEU A 965 34.87 35.26 23.55
N ILE A 966 35.65 36.03 22.78
CA ILE A 966 37.10 36.14 22.91
C ILE A 966 37.47 36.90 24.20
N GLU A 967 36.88 38.07 24.43
CA GLU A 967 37.16 38.93 25.59
C GLU A 967 36.84 38.25 26.93
N ASN A 968 35.76 37.46 26.98
CA ASN A 968 35.37 36.75 28.21
C ASN A 968 36.19 35.47 28.45
N ASN A 969 36.96 34.97 27.46
CA ASN A 969 37.69 33.71 27.56
C ASN A 969 39.13 33.78 26.98
N PRO A 970 39.95 34.79 27.35
CA PRO A 970 41.17 35.17 26.62
C PRO A 970 42.31 34.14 26.68
N GLN A 971 42.22 33.10 27.52
CA GLN A 971 43.21 32.00 27.59
C GLN A 971 42.63 30.60 27.39
N LYS A 972 41.41 30.48 26.84
CA LYS A 972 40.72 29.19 26.74
C LYS A 972 40.03 28.98 25.39
N GLN A 973 40.83 28.87 24.33
CA GLN A 973 40.36 28.44 22.99
C GLN A 973 39.37 27.25 23.05
N ASN A 974 39.65 26.25 23.90
CA ASN A 974 38.78 25.09 24.06
C ASN A 974 37.37 25.44 24.60
N GLU A 975 37.23 26.46 25.44
CA GLU A 975 35.91 26.93 25.90
C GLU A 975 35.16 27.67 24.79
N ILE A 976 35.85 28.49 24.01
CA ILE A 976 35.27 29.16 22.81
C ILE A 976 34.76 28.10 21.81
N PHE A 977 35.57 27.08 21.51
CA PHE A 977 35.16 25.98 20.64
C PHE A 977 33.92 25.24 21.15
N ASN A 978 33.87 24.92 22.44
CA ASN A 978 32.73 24.22 23.02
C ASN A 978 31.46 25.07 22.98
N MET A 979 31.55 26.38 23.23
CA MET A 979 30.41 27.28 23.14
C MET A 979 29.89 27.43 21.71
N LEU A 980 30.78 27.61 20.73
CA LEU A 980 30.39 27.66 19.31
C LEU A 980 29.79 26.35 18.84
N ARG A 981 30.36 25.21 19.24
CA ARG A 981 29.82 23.88 18.94
C ARG A 981 28.43 23.67 19.55
N GLU A 982 28.22 24.10 20.79
CA GLU A 982 26.89 24.05 21.42
C GLU A 982 25.90 25.00 20.75
N LYS A 983 26.34 26.19 20.31
CA LYS A 983 25.51 27.11 19.52
C LYS A 983 25.11 26.46 18.19
N VAL A 984 26.05 25.84 17.47
CA VAL A 984 25.79 25.07 16.25
C VAL A 984 24.79 23.94 16.49
N ARG A 985 24.93 23.17 17.58
CA ARG A 985 24.03 22.06 17.93
C ARG A 985 22.63 22.50 18.35
N LYS A 986 22.52 23.60 19.09
CA LYS A 986 21.22 24.17 19.48
C LYS A 986 20.50 24.72 18.25
N SER A 987 21.22 25.46 17.41
CA SER A 987 20.74 25.94 16.12
C SER A 987 20.26 24.78 15.25
N SER A 988 21.04 23.70 15.11
CA SER A 988 20.62 22.54 14.31
C SER A 988 19.32 21.90 14.82
N SER A 989 19.10 21.87 16.15
CA SER A 989 17.85 21.34 16.73
C SER A 989 16.62 22.24 16.53
N ALA A 990 16.81 23.57 16.50
CA ALA A 990 15.75 24.54 16.23
C ALA A 990 15.37 24.55 14.74
N PHE A 991 16.36 24.37 13.85
CA PHE A 991 16.14 24.34 12.39
C PHE A 991 15.53 23.02 11.90
N LEU A 992 15.76 21.89 12.56
CA LEU A 992 15.11 20.61 12.22
C LEU A 992 13.59 20.60 12.46
N LYS A 993 13.04 21.58 13.18
CA LYS A 993 11.58 21.73 13.35
C LYS A 993 10.92 22.45 12.16
N ASP A 994 11.70 23.16 11.33
CA ASP A 994 11.20 23.89 10.17
C ASP A 994 11.34 23.03 8.90
N THR A 995 10.54 21.95 8.87
CA THR A 995 10.61 20.85 7.90
C THR A 995 10.26 21.25 6.45
N SER A 996 9.83 22.49 6.21
CA SER A 996 9.32 22.96 4.90
C SER A 996 10.43 23.17 3.87
N LEU A 997 11.58 23.69 4.28
CA LEU A 997 12.73 23.98 3.39
C LEU A 997 13.46 22.71 2.94
N GLN A 998 13.60 21.70 3.82
CA GLN A 998 14.33 20.47 3.50
C GLN A 998 13.65 19.60 2.43
N LYS A 999 12.32 19.61 2.33
CA LYS A 999 11.59 18.80 1.33
C LYS A 999 11.54 19.45 -0.05
N GLN A 1000 11.59 20.77 -0.15
CA GLN A 1000 11.59 21.47 -1.43
C GLN A 1000 12.90 21.22 -2.19
N ASP A 1001 14.05 21.36 -1.52
CA ASP A 1001 15.35 21.18 -2.16
C ASP A 1001 15.64 19.71 -2.53
N ILE A 1002 15.27 18.73 -1.69
CA ILE A 1002 15.43 17.29 -2.01
C ILE A 1002 14.58 16.89 -3.23
N SER A 1003 13.41 17.51 -3.42
CA SER A 1003 12.52 17.16 -4.55
C SER A 1003 12.97 17.73 -5.89
N ILE A 1004 13.72 18.83 -5.89
CA ILE A 1004 14.35 19.40 -7.10
C ILE A 1004 15.57 18.54 -7.51
N LEU A 1005 16.16 17.79 -6.58
CA LEU A 1005 17.44 17.09 -6.77
C LEU A 1005 17.34 15.64 -7.27
N GLU A 1006 16.22 14.94 -7.06
CA GLU A 1006 16.00 13.62 -7.71
C GLU A 1006 15.85 13.74 -9.23
N GLU A 1007 15.49 14.93 -9.76
CA GLU A 1007 15.33 15.17 -11.20
C GLU A 1007 16.62 15.56 -11.92
N SER A 1008 17.65 16.08 -11.23
CA SER A 1008 18.88 16.55 -11.86
C SER A 1008 19.98 15.48 -12.00
N ASN A 1009 19.94 14.39 -11.23
CA ASN A 1009 20.97 13.35 -11.22
C ASN A 1009 20.80 12.24 -12.29
N MET A 1010 19.88 12.42 -13.24
CA MET A 1010 19.72 11.50 -14.38
C MET A 1010 20.09 12.12 -15.73
N LYS A 1011 20.58 13.36 -15.78
CA LYS A 1011 20.76 14.10 -17.04
C LYS A 1011 22.19 14.28 -17.55
N ASN A 1012 23.23 13.80 -16.88
CA ASN A 1012 24.59 13.86 -17.44
C ASN A 1012 25.46 12.71 -16.92
N ILE A 1013 25.45 11.60 -17.65
CA ILE A 1013 26.62 10.71 -17.79
C ILE A 1013 26.68 10.37 -19.27
N ASP A 1014 27.50 11.11 -20.02
CA ASP A 1014 27.98 10.66 -21.31
C ASP A 1014 28.86 9.42 -21.07
N ASP A 1015 28.52 8.33 -21.73
CA ASP A 1015 29.27 7.07 -21.75
C ASP A 1015 30.42 7.19 -22.77
N PRO A 1016 31.70 7.19 -22.35
CA PRO A 1016 32.82 7.12 -23.26
C PRO A 1016 33.37 5.69 -23.24
N SER A 1017 32.63 4.74 -23.81
CA SER A 1017 33.16 3.40 -24.04
C SER A 1017 32.67 2.77 -25.35
N THR A 1018 32.92 3.43 -26.48
CA THR A 1018 33.02 2.70 -27.77
C THR A 1018 33.89 3.46 -28.78
N SER A 1019 35.20 3.26 -28.64
CA SER A 1019 36.18 3.68 -29.65
C SER A 1019 37.33 2.67 -29.64
N LEU A 1020 37.26 1.69 -30.56
CA LEU A 1020 38.39 1.08 -31.28
C LEU A 1020 37.91 -0.14 -32.10
N ASN A 1021 37.54 0.10 -33.36
CA ASN A 1021 38.22 -0.47 -34.54
C ASN A 1021 37.36 -0.30 -35.79
N ASN A 1022 37.68 0.75 -36.55
CA ASN A 1022 37.40 0.80 -37.98
C ASN A 1022 38.44 -0.04 -38.71
N LYS A 1023 37.99 -0.96 -39.57
CA LYS A 1023 38.72 -1.34 -40.78
C LYS A 1023 37.72 -1.59 -41.91
N GLU A 1024 37.91 -0.81 -42.96
CA GLU A 1024 37.20 -0.77 -44.24
C GLU A 1024 37.20 -2.12 -44.99
N MET A 1025 36.12 -2.42 -45.73
CA MET A 1025 36.13 -2.49 -47.20
C MET A 1025 34.77 -3.01 -47.74
N GLU A 1026 34.08 -2.14 -48.47
CA GLU A 1026 33.74 -2.31 -49.90
C GLU A 1026 33.47 -3.75 -50.42
N LEU A 1027 32.23 -4.07 -50.85
CA LEU A 1027 31.88 -4.23 -52.27
C LEU A 1027 30.44 -4.73 -52.51
N LYS A 1028 29.95 -4.32 -53.69
CA LYS A 1028 28.69 -4.64 -54.34
C LYS A 1028 28.59 -6.11 -54.80
N SER A 1029 27.33 -6.54 -55.00
CA SER A 1029 26.85 -7.51 -56.00
C SER A 1029 27.44 -8.92 -56.04
N ASN A 1030 26.60 -9.94 -55.81
CA ASN A 1030 26.19 -10.88 -56.88
C ASN A 1030 25.17 -11.92 -56.42
N THR A 1031 24.04 -11.92 -57.10
CA THR A 1031 23.18 -13.08 -57.37
C THR A 1031 23.93 -14.14 -58.19
N LYS A 1032 24.02 -15.39 -57.71
CA LYS A 1032 23.83 -16.60 -58.53
C LYS A 1032 23.76 -17.90 -57.70
N LEU A 1033 22.59 -18.54 -57.74
CA LEU A 1033 22.30 -19.98 -57.78
C LEU A 1033 23.33 -20.98 -57.19
N THR A 1034 22.86 -21.77 -56.23
CA THR A 1034 22.66 -23.21 -56.50
C THR A 1034 21.48 -23.72 -55.68
N LEU A 1035 20.37 -23.88 -56.39
CA LEU A 1035 19.19 -24.61 -56.02
C LEU A 1035 19.39 -26.01 -56.61
N ASP A 1036 19.63 -27.02 -55.77
CA ASP A 1036 19.42 -28.41 -56.18
C ASP A 1036 18.99 -29.24 -54.98
N SER A 1037 17.93 -30.01 -55.21
CA SER A 1037 17.28 -31.00 -54.33
C SER A 1037 16.35 -30.48 -53.21
N LEU A 1038 15.15 -30.02 -53.61
CA LEU A 1038 13.87 -30.66 -53.24
C LEU A 1038 12.68 -29.88 -53.85
N GLN A 1039 12.50 -30.04 -55.16
CA GLN A 1039 11.16 -30.03 -55.73
C GLN A 1039 10.56 -31.41 -55.51
N GLN A 1040 9.48 -31.51 -54.73
CA GLN A 1040 8.32 -32.34 -55.06
C GLN A 1040 7.12 -32.01 -54.15
N SER A 1041 5.99 -31.69 -54.80
CA SER A 1041 4.60 -31.66 -54.31
C SER A 1041 4.09 -30.43 -53.51
N ASN A 1042 3.31 -29.56 -54.18
CA ASN A 1042 1.84 -29.45 -54.01
C ASN A 1042 1.28 -28.10 -54.51
N SER A 1043 0.71 -28.14 -55.72
CA SER A 1043 0.00 -27.06 -56.43
C SER A 1043 -1.25 -26.52 -55.69
N SER A 1044 -1.72 -27.19 -54.64
CA SER A 1044 -2.92 -26.78 -53.87
C SER A 1044 -2.67 -25.68 -52.83
N SER A 1045 -1.42 -25.46 -52.39
CA SER A 1045 -1.12 -24.46 -51.35
C SER A 1045 -1.05 -23.03 -51.91
N ILE A 1046 -0.66 -22.88 -53.18
CA ILE A 1046 -0.54 -21.58 -53.85
C ILE A 1046 -1.93 -21.02 -54.17
N LYS A 1047 -2.87 -21.85 -54.64
CA LYS A 1047 -4.27 -21.43 -54.85
C LYS A 1047 -4.96 -20.95 -53.57
N ARG A 1048 -4.72 -21.61 -52.42
CA ARG A 1048 -5.27 -21.18 -51.13
C ARG A 1048 -4.68 -19.85 -50.65
N LYS A 1049 -3.38 -19.61 -50.85
CA LYS A 1049 -2.77 -18.33 -50.49
C LYS A 1049 -3.26 -17.17 -51.36
N THR A 1050 -3.53 -17.41 -52.65
CA THR A 1050 -4.11 -16.38 -53.53
C THR A 1050 -5.55 -16.06 -53.15
N GLU A 1051 -6.38 -17.05 -52.81
CA GLU A 1051 -7.76 -16.83 -52.29
C GLU A 1051 -7.78 -16.15 -50.92
N GLU A 1052 -6.78 -16.39 -50.07
CA GLU A 1052 -6.67 -15.77 -48.74
C GLU A 1052 -6.27 -14.29 -48.85
N ILE A 1053 -5.38 -13.94 -49.77
CA ILE A 1053 -5.02 -12.54 -50.07
C ILE A 1053 -6.22 -11.79 -50.67
N ASP A 1054 -6.95 -12.42 -51.59
CA ASP A 1054 -8.13 -11.82 -52.23
C ASP A 1054 -9.28 -11.59 -51.21
N ASN A 1055 -9.41 -12.49 -50.23
CA ASN A 1055 -10.35 -12.35 -49.11
C ASN A 1055 -9.90 -11.29 -48.08
N LEU A 1056 -8.61 -11.13 -47.85
CA LEU A 1056 -8.07 -10.07 -46.98
C LEU A 1056 -8.28 -8.69 -47.60
N GLU A 1057 -8.10 -8.57 -48.91
CA GLU A 1057 -8.32 -7.32 -49.65
C GLU A 1057 -9.82 -6.96 -49.70
N LYS A 1058 -10.71 -7.94 -49.87
CA LYS A 1058 -12.17 -7.75 -49.73
C LYS A 1058 -12.57 -7.31 -48.31
N ARG A 1059 -11.93 -7.86 -47.25
CA ARG A 1059 -12.16 -7.42 -45.86
C ARG A 1059 -11.63 -6.03 -45.58
N ALA A 1060 -10.47 -5.65 -46.14
CA ALA A 1060 -9.91 -4.31 -46.02
C ALA A 1060 -10.83 -3.27 -46.70
N ASN A 1061 -11.33 -3.58 -47.91
CA ASN A 1061 -12.27 -2.73 -48.63
C ASN A 1061 -13.63 -2.61 -47.93
N PHE A 1062 -14.11 -3.68 -47.27
CA PHE A 1062 -15.32 -3.61 -46.46
C PHE A 1062 -15.14 -2.74 -45.21
N LYS A 1063 -14.00 -2.84 -44.52
CA LYS A 1063 -13.66 -1.95 -43.39
C LYS A 1063 -13.55 -0.50 -43.82
N ARG A 1064 -12.93 -0.23 -44.98
CA ARG A 1064 -12.80 1.13 -45.55
C ARG A 1064 -14.17 1.75 -45.84
N ARG A 1065 -15.08 1.00 -46.49
CA ARG A 1065 -16.46 1.46 -46.74
C ARG A 1065 -17.27 1.67 -45.46
N LYS A 1066 -17.02 0.87 -44.41
CA LYS A 1066 -17.67 1.06 -43.10
C LYS A 1066 -17.18 2.33 -42.41
N ASN A 1067 -15.88 2.62 -42.49
CA ASN A 1067 -15.30 3.86 -41.95
C ASN A 1067 -15.77 5.09 -42.73
N GLU A 1068 -15.86 5.01 -44.06
CA GLU A 1068 -16.42 6.08 -44.91
C GLU A 1068 -17.89 6.36 -44.55
N ARG A 1069 -18.71 5.33 -44.32
CA ARG A 1069 -20.10 5.50 -43.87
C ARG A 1069 -20.19 6.11 -42.46
N ALA A 1070 -19.30 5.72 -41.54
CA ALA A 1070 -19.24 6.31 -40.21
C ALA A 1070 -18.82 7.78 -40.26
N GLN A 1071 -17.88 8.14 -41.14
CA GLN A 1071 -17.45 9.52 -41.37
C GLN A 1071 -18.59 10.36 -41.96
N VAL A 1072 -19.33 9.83 -42.95
CA VAL A 1072 -20.51 10.51 -43.52
C VAL A 1072 -21.60 10.70 -42.46
N HIS A 1073 -21.81 9.73 -41.57
CA HIS A 1073 -22.78 9.85 -40.48
C HIS A 1073 -22.34 10.87 -39.42
N SER A 1074 -21.04 10.92 -39.10
CA SER A 1074 -20.45 11.94 -38.21
C SER A 1074 -20.60 13.34 -38.79
N ASN A 1075 -20.26 13.52 -40.08
CA ASN A 1075 -20.41 14.79 -40.77
C ASN A 1075 -21.88 15.24 -40.86
N LYS A 1076 -22.82 14.31 -41.08
CA LYS A 1076 -24.26 14.60 -41.07
C LYS A 1076 -24.74 15.06 -39.68
N LYS A 1077 -24.23 14.44 -38.61
CA LYS A 1077 -24.55 14.83 -37.23
C LYS A 1077 -23.96 16.20 -36.88
N GLN A 1078 -22.76 16.51 -37.37
CA GLN A 1078 -22.12 17.82 -37.20
C GLN A 1078 -22.87 18.92 -37.97
N LEU A 1079 -23.36 18.63 -39.18
CA LEU A 1079 -24.21 19.53 -39.96
C LEU A 1079 -25.58 19.79 -39.31
N GLU A 1080 -26.17 18.79 -38.65
CA GLU A 1080 -27.40 18.95 -37.85
C GLU A 1080 -27.17 19.83 -36.62
N ILE A 1081 -26.02 19.69 -35.95
CA ILE A 1081 -25.61 20.54 -34.83
C ILE A 1081 -25.42 22.00 -35.30
N GLU A 1082 -24.72 22.23 -36.41
CA GLU A 1082 -24.57 23.57 -37.00
C GLU A 1082 -25.92 24.17 -37.42
N LYS A 1083 -26.82 23.39 -38.03
CA LYS A 1083 -28.18 23.87 -38.36
C LYS A 1083 -28.99 24.22 -37.11
N SER A 1084 -28.82 23.49 -36.01
CA SER A 1084 -29.47 23.80 -34.74
C SER A 1084 -28.93 25.09 -34.10
N ALA A 1085 -27.62 25.31 -34.19
CA ALA A 1085 -26.97 26.54 -33.72
C ALA A 1085 -27.39 27.76 -34.56
N ILE A 1086 -27.48 27.61 -35.88
CA ILE A 1086 -27.97 28.67 -36.78
C ILE A 1086 -29.44 29.01 -36.47
N ARG A 1087 -30.30 28.01 -36.19
CA ARG A 1087 -31.69 28.26 -35.76
C ARG A 1087 -31.80 29.00 -34.43
N GLN A 1088 -30.90 28.74 -33.49
CA GLN A 1088 -30.85 29.49 -32.21
C GLN A 1088 -30.40 30.94 -32.42
N VAL A 1089 -29.41 31.19 -33.27
CA VAL A 1089 -28.93 32.55 -33.59
C VAL A 1089 -29.98 33.35 -34.37
N SER A 1090 -30.74 32.72 -35.27
CA SER A 1090 -31.87 33.38 -35.95
C SER A 1090 -33.04 33.72 -35.03
N SER A 1091 -33.22 33.00 -33.91
CA SER A 1091 -34.30 33.29 -32.93
C SER A 1091 -34.00 34.47 -32.00
N GLN A 1092 -32.75 34.92 -31.93
CA GLN A 1092 -32.32 36.04 -31.06
C GLN A 1092 -32.27 37.40 -31.77
N ASN A 1093 -32.42 37.46 -33.10
CA ASN A 1093 -32.28 38.70 -33.88
C ASN A 1093 -33.61 39.42 -34.19
N ASP A 1094 -34.74 39.01 -33.61
CA ASP A 1094 -36.06 39.56 -33.92
C ASP A 1094 -36.78 40.20 -32.72
N GLN A 1095 -36.04 41.01 -31.93
CA GLN A 1095 -36.66 42.00 -31.05
C GLN A 1095 -36.08 43.40 -31.29
N ARG A 1096 -36.94 44.25 -31.84
CA ARG A 1096 -36.73 45.65 -32.22
C ARG A 1096 -36.63 46.60 -31.01
N LEU A 1097 -35.84 47.66 -31.21
CA LEU A 1097 -35.81 48.96 -30.51
C LEU A 1097 -37.22 49.61 -30.36
N PRO A 1098 -37.39 50.60 -29.45
CA PRO A 1098 -37.30 51.99 -29.92
C PRO A 1098 -36.60 53.00 -28.99
N THR A 1099 -35.65 53.70 -29.59
CA THR A 1099 -35.55 55.16 -29.82
C THR A 1099 -35.71 56.22 -28.69
N VAL A 1100 -34.82 57.20 -28.81
CA VAL A 1100 -34.46 58.36 -27.98
C VAL A 1100 -35.35 59.60 -28.21
N LYS A 1101 -35.64 60.39 -27.16
CA LYS A 1101 -35.37 61.85 -26.99
C LYS A 1101 -36.35 62.51 -25.99
N LEU A 1102 -35.84 63.11 -24.91
CA LEU A 1102 -35.71 64.57 -24.75
C LEU A 1102 -35.15 64.96 -23.36
N CYS A 1103 -33.98 65.60 -23.43
CA CYS A 1103 -33.39 66.73 -22.70
C CYS A 1103 -33.69 67.07 -21.21
N ASP A 1104 -32.56 67.50 -20.60
CA ASP A 1104 -32.35 68.57 -19.63
C ASP A 1104 -32.29 68.27 -18.11
N LEU A 1105 -31.03 68.01 -17.71
CA LEU A 1105 -30.30 68.60 -16.59
C LEU A 1105 -30.98 69.80 -15.89
N ASN A 1106 -30.99 69.80 -14.56
CA ASN A 1106 -30.03 70.59 -13.78
C ASN A 1106 -30.15 70.46 -12.24
N VAL A 1107 -28.96 70.49 -11.61
CA VAL A 1107 -28.62 71.31 -10.42
C VAL A 1107 -28.92 70.79 -8.99
N LYS A 1108 -27.78 70.51 -8.32
CA LYS A 1108 -27.31 70.94 -6.99
C LYS A 1108 -27.84 70.31 -5.68
N VAL A 1109 -26.88 69.66 -5.02
CA VAL A 1109 -26.18 70.08 -3.78
C VAL A 1109 -26.95 70.17 -2.45
N LYS A 1110 -26.27 69.57 -1.45
CA LYS A 1110 -26.23 69.80 0.01
C LYS A 1110 -27.21 69.00 0.85
N GLY A 1111 -26.61 68.29 1.81
CA GLY A 1111 -27.30 67.58 2.88
C GLY A 1111 -27.52 68.41 4.14
N LYS A 1112 -28.15 67.77 5.13
CA LYS A 1112 -27.92 67.87 6.58
C LYS A 1112 -29.09 67.22 7.34
N ASN A 1113 -28.71 66.45 8.36
CA ASN A 1113 -29.23 66.43 9.73
C ASN A 1113 -30.66 65.97 10.09
N GLN A 1114 -30.64 64.98 11.01
CA GLN A 1114 -31.24 64.96 12.35
C GLN A 1114 -32.71 64.56 12.60
N LYS A 1115 -32.82 63.79 13.71
CA LYS A 1115 -33.87 63.78 14.77
C LYS A 1115 -35.15 62.99 14.43
N LYS A 1116 -35.90 62.36 15.37
CA LYS A 1116 -35.83 62.00 16.81
C LYS A 1116 -37.14 61.24 17.13
N GLY A 1117 -37.19 60.50 18.24
CA GLY A 1117 -38.40 60.21 19.04
C GLY A 1117 -38.48 58.73 19.48
N SER A 1118 -38.20 58.31 20.73
CA SER A 1118 -38.93 58.45 22.04
C SER A 1118 -40.35 57.89 22.01
N VAL A 1119 -40.81 56.94 22.85
CA VAL A 1119 -41.19 56.99 24.30
C VAL A 1119 -41.45 55.50 24.75
N ASN A 1120 -40.88 54.87 25.80
CA ASN A 1120 -40.98 54.90 27.29
C ASN A 1120 -42.29 54.39 27.96
N TYR A 1121 -42.19 53.43 28.92
CA TYR A 1121 -42.81 53.29 30.27
C TYR A 1121 -42.31 51.94 30.89
N LEU A 1122 -41.41 51.93 31.91
CA LEU A 1122 -41.62 51.82 33.39
C LEU A 1122 -42.04 50.39 33.85
N THR A 1123 -41.42 49.70 34.83
CA THR A 1123 -40.95 50.06 36.19
C THR A 1123 -39.97 49.00 36.77
N ALA A 1124 -39.05 49.44 37.66
CA ALA A 1124 -38.06 48.71 38.48
C ALA A 1124 -38.62 48.38 39.91
N PRO A 1125 -37.85 48.10 41.02
CA PRO A 1125 -36.39 47.86 41.22
C PRO A 1125 -36.08 46.70 42.24
N ASN A 1126 -34.83 46.25 42.49
CA ASN A 1126 -33.79 46.70 43.46
C ASN A 1126 -32.79 45.51 43.58
N GLU A 1127 -31.50 45.56 43.90
CA GLU A 1127 -30.59 46.56 44.46
C GLU A 1127 -29.13 46.04 44.35
N THR A 1128 -28.17 46.95 44.13
CA THR A 1128 -26.75 47.01 44.64
C THR A 1128 -25.76 45.86 44.35
N GLU A 1129 -24.47 46.05 44.02
CA GLU A 1129 -23.57 47.19 44.22
C GLU A 1129 -22.28 47.10 43.37
N HIS A 1130 -21.77 48.28 43.03
CA HIS A 1130 -20.44 48.75 42.60
C HIS A 1130 -19.27 47.84 42.13
N ASN A 1131 -18.93 48.06 40.85
CA ASN A 1131 -17.60 48.14 40.20
C ASN A 1131 -16.77 49.35 40.76
N PRO A 1132 -15.51 49.70 40.37
CA PRO A 1132 -14.46 49.02 39.58
C PRO A 1132 -12.97 49.30 40.01
N ARG A 1133 -12.03 48.79 39.19
CA ARG A 1133 -10.72 49.37 38.74
C ARG A 1133 -9.38 49.03 39.46
N ARG A 1134 -8.45 48.56 38.59
CA ARG A 1134 -7.00 48.88 38.40
C ARG A 1134 -6.11 49.07 39.64
N VAL A 1135 -4.91 48.45 39.61
CA VAL A 1135 -3.57 49.12 39.53
C VAL A 1135 -2.43 48.07 39.55
N LYS A 1136 -1.28 48.52 39.03
CA LYS A 1136 0.02 47.89 38.73
C LYS A 1136 0.85 47.43 39.96
N TYR A 1137 1.77 46.50 39.66
CA TYR A 1137 3.16 46.31 40.13
C TYR A 1137 3.70 46.98 41.42
N LYS A 1138 4.38 46.11 42.20
CA LYS A 1138 5.71 46.19 42.87
C LYS A 1138 5.82 46.49 44.37
N GLN A 1139 6.70 45.68 45.00
CA GLN A 1139 7.53 45.88 46.22
C GLN A 1139 6.80 45.86 47.57
N ASN A 1140 7.33 45.35 48.68
CA ASN A 1140 8.48 44.51 49.07
C ASN A 1140 8.37 44.31 50.61
N LEU A 1141 9.07 43.29 51.15
CA LEU A 1141 9.69 43.23 52.50
C LEU A 1141 8.82 43.30 53.77
N GLU A 1142 8.87 42.22 54.56
CA GLU A 1142 9.64 42.10 55.83
C GLU A 1142 9.56 40.61 56.24
N GLU A 1143 10.61 39.81 56.46
CA GLU A 1143 11.87 39.86 57.24
C GLU A 1143 11.80 39.03 58.52
N GLN A 1144 12.96 38.41 58.80
CA GLN A 1144 13.45 37.76 60.02
C GLN A 1144 13.17 36.26 60.23
N ASP A 1145 14.13 35.46 60.69
CA ASP A 1145 15.61 35.52 60.65
C ASP A 1145 16.14 34.20 61.24
N ASN A 1146 17.46 34.00 61.06
CA ASN A 1146 18.38 33.20 61.87
C ASN A 1146 18.87 31.81 61.40
N THR A 1147 20.00 31.86 60.67
CA THR A 1147 21.37 31.40 61.05
C THR A 1147 21.59 29.96 61.58
N ALA A 1148 22.69 29.23 61.31
CA ALA A 1148 23.91 29.44 60.54
C ALA A 1148 24.69 28.10 60.38
N GLN A 1149 25.52 28.06 59.33
CA GLN A 1149 26.93 27.59 59.27
C GLN A 1149 27.36 26.11 59.12
N GLN A 1150 28.26 25.98 58.13
CA GLN A 1150 29.40 25.05 57.94
C GLN A 1150 29.14 23.60 57.50
N TYR A 1151 29.64 23.25 56.29
CA TYR A 1151 30.94 22.58 56.16
C TYR A 1151 31.35 22.41 54.68
N ASN A 1152 32.59 22.81 54.37
CA ASN A 1152 33.32 22.43 53.17
C ASN A 1152 34.70 21.93 53.65
N SER A 1153 35.11 20.70 53.31
CA SER A 1153 36.49 20.32 52.93
C SER A 1153 36.79 18.81 53.09
N SER A 1154 37.37 18.27 52.01
CA SER A 1154 38.52 17.36 51.95
C SER A 1154 38.56 16.06 52.76
N LYS A 1155 38.70 14.93 52.03
CA LYS A 1155 39.84 14.00 52.22
C LYS A 1155 40.04 12.99 51.08
N ARG A 1156 41.20 13.10 50.42
CA ARG A 1156 41.96 12.00 49.81
C ARG A 1156 42.54 11.09 50.90
N LYS A 1157 42.38 9.77 50.78
CA LYS A 1157 43.32 8.71 51.23
C LYS A 1157 43.13 7.52 50.27
N LYS A 1158 44.02 7.26 49.30
CA LYS A 1158 45.21 6.39 49.40
C LYS A 1158 44.97 5.11 50.24
N SER A 1159 44.83 3.97 49.57
CA SER A 1159 45.36 2.70 50.07
C SER A 1159 46.42 2.18 49.09
N LYS A 1160 47.60 1.91 49.63
CA LYS A 1160 48.73 1.21 49.03
C LYS A 1160 48.50 -0.29 49.22
N HIS A 1161 48.73 -1.10 48.20
CA HIS A 1161 49.44 -2.39 48.28
C HIS A 1161 50.17 -2.55 46.95
N LYS A 1162 51.43 -2.10 46.84
CA LYS A 1162 52.67 -2.83 47.12
C LYS A 1162 52.79 -4.08 46.25
N SER A 1163 53.38 -3.88 45.08
CA SER A 1163 54.08 -4.90 44.30
C SER A 1163 55.37 -5.29 45.01
N GLU A 1164 55.63 -6.58 45.15
CA GLU A 1164 56.99 -7.10 45.24
C GLU A 1164 57.09 -8.38 44.42
N PHE A 1165 58.17 -8.41 43.66
CA PHE A 1165 58.56 -9.27 42.55
C PHE A 1165 59.45 -10.41 43.09
N ARG A 1166 59.41 -11.60 42.47
CA ARG A 1166 60.55 -12.49 42.11
C ARG A 1166 59.99 -13.79 41.50
N MET A 1167 60.25 -14.06 40.22
CA MET A 1167 61.41 -14.81 39.66
C MET A 1167 61.41 -16.29 40.08
N PHE A 1168 61.67 -17.30 39.25
CA PHE A 1168 62.26 -17.43 37.92
C PHE A 1168 61.89 -18.83 37.37
N CYS A 1169 61.63 -18.93 36.06
CA CYS A 1169 62.00 -20.00 35.11
C CYS A 1169 61.13 -19.88 33.87
#